data_AF-A0AAW6XSD6-F1
#
_entry.id   AF-A0AAW6XSD6-F1
#
_cell.length_a   1.000
_cell.length_b   1.000
_cell.length_c   1.000
_cell.angle_alpha   90.00
_cell.angle_beta   90.00
_cell.angle_gamma   90.00
#
_symmetry.space_group_name_H-M   'P 1'
#
loop_
_entity.id
_entity.type
_entity.pdbx_description
1 polymer ?
#
loop_
_entity_poly.entity_id
_entity_poly.type
_entity_poly.pdbx_seq_one_letter_code
_entity_poly.pdbx_strand_id
1 'polypeptide(L)'
;MKIKRAFTSVIAGFSIAVGCLAINNLSANAATTQNGVTNDQINQYVNNATLEQKVGQMYVSRTPQDPNQVKNDVSKYNLGGLIVYDADMKGLTQQQFKDKMKSFQDSAQTPLLVGVDQEGGLVSRLTHSGLVQQNGNQFAFPRKQYEEGGMKEVVDDAEKNATLLRSLGINWNYAPDADYSTKPGTFMWDRTFGQGYQQTADYLSKVVPAWQHDNLVASTLKHFPGYGDAADTHTGFAENSKSLTELENQDMVPFKAGMKAGADSVMVTHVIYNKIDPEYPASLSPKINSLIRNNCNYNGVIVTDALEMGAITDFAKEHGNASVDVLAVKAGNDMIMTTDYATGIKEIVSAVKAGEIPESQINASVTRILQLKNKLGLLKPENLMFRKPTNNNNNTSTIINPGNTDHKNPSVISGNNSITISGITYNNDKKVAFINGKVSDPAAEGSMIMTATSANTGKKITTAVVGGKGVFAIELPMTNEVQNVKITSDDDSYAAVTTKVEAIKADKPVVNTDQNNKQNSSTEKQTNKQNNSVKDEVNITLNTEKQANSAKKNTQVVSKNINSEKTTVTNPVYKSAIKTNYQGKNVITTSHDSAAHAVAQKSNNNAKVLPKTGTKENIVALFGLAITSTTALFGLALRKKN
;
A
#
# COMPACT_ATOMS: atom_id res chain seq x y z
N MET A 1 89.15 -28.69 -6.04
CA MET A 1 90.26 -28.49 -5.08
C MET A 1 89.67 -28.04 -3.74
N LYS A 2 89.87 -28.86 -2.69
CA LYS A 2 89.81 -28.64 -1.22
C LYS A 2 89.02 -27.41 -0.67
N ILE A 3 87.95 -27.55 0.12
CA ILE A 3 87.79 -27.97 1.55
C ILE A 3 88.03 -26.83 2.60
N LYS A 4 87.06 -26.75 3.55
CA LYS A 4 87.03 -26.18 4.94
C LYS A 4 86.87 -24.65 5.09
N ARG A 5 85.80 -24.13 5.73
CA ARG A 5 85.18 -24.26 7.09
C ARG A 5 85.83 -23.38 8.18
N ALA A 6 84.94 -22.75 8.96
CA ALA A 6 85.04 -22.33 10.38
C ALA A 6 85.74 -21.00 10.70
N PHE A 7 85.35 -20.14 11.65
CA PHE A 7 84.39 -20.08 12.79
C PHE A 7 84.31 -18.57 13.23
N THR A 8 83.15 -17.94 13.48
CA THR A 8 82.45 -17.68 14.79
C THR A 8 82.89 -16.43 15.57
N SER A 9 81.92 -15.53 15.89
CA SER A 9 81.74 -14.63 17.09
C SER A 9 80.68 -13.55 16.71
N VAL A 10 79.40 -13.53 17.14
CA VAL A 10 78.72 -13.37 18.45
C VAL A 10 78.69 -11.93 19.02
N ILE A 11 77.56 -11.25 18.72
CA ILE A 11 76.66 -10.42 19.58
C ILE A 11 77.04 -8.97 19.98
N ALA A 12 76.17 -8.05 19.49
CA ALA A 12 75.33 -7.05 20.20
C ALA A 12 75.45 -5.60 19.69
N GLY A 13 74.33 -5.09 19.17
CA GLY A 13 74.09 -3.67 18.89
C GLY A 13 72.65 -3.46 18.46
N PHE A 14 71.79 -3.11 19.42
CA PHE A 14 70.36 -2.84 19.29
C PHE A 14 70.09 -1.62 18.39
N SER A 15 69.15 -1.71 17.44
CA SER A 15 68.10 -0.68 17.16
C SER A 15 67.22 -1.07 15.95
N ILE A 16 65.98 -1.47 16.27
CA ILE A 16 64.68 -1.20 15.63
C ILE A 16 64.68 -0.68 14.18
N ALA A 17 64.08 -1.44 13.26
CA ALA A 17 62.82 -1.08 12.58
C ALA A 17 62.42 -2.16 11.55
N VAL A 18 61.22 -2.71 11.76
CA VAL A 18 60.56 -3.74 10.96
C VAL A 18 59.91 -3.11 9.72
N GLY A 19 60.06 -3.76 8.56
CA GLY A 19 59.34 -3.44 7.33
C GLY A 19 59.05 -4.72 6.55
N CYS A 20 57.98 -5.43 6.93
CA CYS A 20 57.48 -6.60 6.21
C CYS A 20 56.69 -6.15 4.95
N LEU A 21 57.10 -6.64 3.78
CA LEU A 21 56.21 -6.84 2.62
C LEU A 21 55.93 -8.34 2.48
N ALA A 22 54.76 -8.76 2.93
CA ALA A 22 54.12 -10.00 2.49
C ALA A 22 52.62 -9.68 2.40
N ILE A 23 52.17 -9.38 1.18
CA ILE A 23 50.77 -9.12 0.87
C ILE A 23 50.07 -10.49 0.83
N ASN A 24 49.65 -10.95 2.01
CA ASN A 24 48.63 -11.97 2.12
C ASN A 24 47.26 -11.26 2.05
N ASN A 25 46.36 -11.80 1.24
CA ASN A 25 44.92 -11.52 1.30
C ASN A 25 44.35 -12.00 2.64
N LEU A 26 44.62 -11.22 3.69
CA LEU A 26 43.95 -11.26 4.97
C LEU A 26 43.09 -10.00 5.05
N SER A 27 41.91 -10.05 4.43
CA SER A 27 40.75 -9.38 5.01
C SER A 27 40.31 -10.24 6.20
N ALA A 28 41.19 -10.35 7.20
CA ALA A 28 40.86 -10.93 8.48
C ALA A 28 39.86 -10.00 9.14
N ASN A 29 38.64 -10.49 9.26
CA ASN A 29 37.76 -10.30 10.41
C ASN A 29 38.22 -9.18 11.35
N ALA A 30 37.84 -7.94 11.01
CA ALA A 30 37.43 -7.05 12.07
C ALA A 30 36.25 -7.78 12.73
N ALA A 31 36.50 -8.32 13.92
CA ALA A 31 35.48 -8.89 14.78
C ALA A 31 34.52 -7.77 15.19
N THR A 32 33.64 -7.37 14.29
CA THR A 32 32.32 -6.91 14.67
C THR A 32 31.62 -8.14 15.23
N THR A 33 31.26 -8.08 16.51
CA THR A 33 30.39 -9.06 17.16
C THR A 33 29.25 -9.43 16.21
N GLN A 34 29.29 -10.65 15.66
CA GLN A 34 28.26 -11.24 14.81
C GLN A 34 26.99 -11.39 15.65
N ASN A 35 26.20 -10.31 15.75
CA ASN A 35 24.93 -10.29 16.49
C ASN A 35 23.73 -10.71 15.62
N GLY A 36 23.96 -11.06 14.34
CA GLY A 36 22.93 -11.52 13.40
C GLY A 36 22.94 -13.04 13.18
N VAL A 37 22.02 -13.52 12.35
CA VAL A 37 21.90 -14.93 11.97
C VAL A 37 22.43 -15.18 10.55
N THR A 38 22.88 -16.40 10.28
CA THR A 38 23.33 -16.83 8.94
C THR A 38 22.15 -17.22 8.05
N ASN A 39 22.34 -17.21 6.73
CA ASN A 39 21.34 -17.71 5.79
C ASN A 39 20.99 -19.19 6.03
N ASP A 40 21.96 -20.00 6.46
CA ASP A 40 21.71 -21.41 6.79
C ASP A 40 20.78 -21.55 8.00
N GLN A 41 20.94 -20.71 9.02
CA GLN A 41 20.02 -20.68 10.16
C GLN A 41 18.61 -20.22 9.75
N ILE A 42 18.50 -19.23 8.86
CA ILE A 42 17.20 -18.81 8.29
C ILE A 42 16.56 -19.97 7.52
N ASN A 43 17.31 -20.63 6.64
CA ASN A 43 16.82 -21.76 5.85
C ASN A 43 16.41 -22.94 6.75
N GLN A 44 17.18 -23.21 7.81
CA GLN A 44 16.85 -24.23 8.79
C GLN A 44 15.55 -23.89 9.53
N TYR A 45 15.33 -22.64 9.93
CA TYR A 45 14.06 -22.22 10.51
C TYR A 45 12.92 -22.44 9.51
N VAL A 46 13.04 -21.96 8.27
CA VAL A 46 12.00 -22.09 7.25
C VAL A 46 11.67 -23.56 6.95
N ASN A 47 12.66 -24.45 6.95
CA ASN A 47 12.42 -25.87 6.69
C ASN A 47 11.71 -26.60 7.85
N ASN A 48 11.86 -26.11 9.08
CA ASN A 48 11.35 -26.79 10.28
C ASN A 48 10.10 -26.13 10.90
N ALA A 49 9.81 -24.88 10.54
CA ALA A 49 8.61 -24.18 11.02
C ALA A 49 7.34 -24.83 10.49
N THR A 50 6.27 -24.80 11.28
CA THR A 50 4.95 -25.24 10.79
C THR A 50 4.45 -24.29 9.71
N LEU A 51 3.57 -24.77 8.84
CA LEU A 51 2.96 -23.94 7.82
C LEU A 51 2.25 -22.71 8.43
N GLU A 52 1.55 -22.90 9.55
CA GLU A 52 0.89 -21.81 10.27
C GLU A 52 1.90 -20.77 10.80
N GLN A 53 3.06 -21.19 11.31
CA GLN A 53 4.11 -20.27 11.74
C GLN A 53 4.70 -19.48 10.56
N LYS A 54 4.88 -20.13 9.41
CA LYS A 54 5.37 -19.48 8.18
C LYS A 54 4.36 -18.45 7.67
N VAL A 55 3.10 -18.85 7.53
CA VAL A 55 2.02 -17.96 7.07
C VAL A 55 1.84 -16.79 8.04
N GLY A 56 1.92 -17.02 9.36
CA GLY A 56 1.91 -15.95 10.36
C GLY A 56 2.98 -14.88 10.14
N GLN A 57 4.20 -15.29 9.73
CA GLN A 57 5.28 -14.34 9.41
C GLN A 57 4.99 -13.47 8.19
N MET A 58 4.02 -13.84 7.34
CA MET A 58 3.60 -13.05 6.18
C MET A 58 2.60 -11.95 6.54
N TYR A 59 2.21 -11.78 7.81
CA TYR A 59 1.24 -10.74 8.18
C TYR A 59 1.89 -9.52 8.82
N VAL A 60 1.46 -8.34 8.36
CA VAL A 60 1.57 -7.07 9.08
C VAL A 60 0.18 -6.72 9.59
N SER A 61 -0.01 -6.79 10.90
CA SER A 61 -1.28 -6.46 11.53
C SER A 61 -1.32 -4.99 11.91
N ARG A 62 -2.39 -4.29 11.54
CA ARG A 62 -2.74 -3.03 12.22
C ARG A 62 -2.98 -3.32 13.70
N THR A 63 -2.32 -2.58 14.59
CA THR A 63 -2.41 -2.82 16.03
C THR A 63 -3.84 -2.65 16.54
N PRO A 64 -4.45 -3.69 17.14
CA PRO A 64 -5.67 -3.51 17.92
C PRO A 64 -5.45 -2.49 19.04
N GLN A 65 -6.50 -1.71 19.35
CA GLN A 65 -6.41 -0.68 20.40
C GLN A 65 -6.17 -1.27 21.81
N ASP A 66 -6.52 -2.53 22.05
CA ASP A 66 -6.15 -3.24 23.29
C ASP A 66 -4.73 -3.85 23.18
N PRO A 67 -3.74 -3.36 23.95
CA PRO A 67 -2.39 -3.90 23.95
C PRO A 67 -2.30 -5.37 24.40
N ASN A 68 -3.24 -5.85 25.23
CA ASN A 68 -3.26 -7.25 25.65
C ASN A 68 -3.71 -8.16 24.50
N GLN A 69 -4.71 -7.74 23.73
CA GLN A 69 -5.07 -8.42 22.49
C GLN A 69 -3.88 -8.49 21.54
N VAL A 70 -3.16 -7.38 21.33
CA VAL A 70 -1.97 -7.36 20.44
C VAL A 70 -0.94 -8.40 20.86
N LYS A 71 -0.54 -8.42 22.14
CA LYS A 71 0.45 -9.40 22.65
C LYS A 71 -0.02 -10.85 22.47
N ASN A 72 -1.29 -11.10 22.76
CA ASN A 72 -1.88 -12.43 22.59
C ASN A 72 -1.86 -12.87 21.12
N ASP A 73 -2.25 -11.99 20.21
CA ASP A 73 -2.34 -12.30 18.79
C ASP A 73 -0.96 -12.43 18.14
N VAL A 74 0.00 -11.58 18.51
CA VAL A 74 1.42 -11.71 18.12
C VAL A 74 1.95 -13.10 18.45
N SER A 75 1.76 -13.55 19.69
CA SER A 75 2.23 -14.87 20.12
C SER A 75 1.46 -16.01 19.46
N LYS A 76 0.12 -15.91 19.43
CA LYS A 76 -0.78 -16.97 18.95
C LYS A 76 -0.64 -17.22 17.46
N TYR A 77 -0.54 -16.17 16.66
CA TYR A 77 -0.50 -16.23 15.21
C TYR A 77 0.92 -16.16 14.65
N ASN A 78 1.94 -16.01 15.51
CA ASN A 78 3.34 -15.82 15.10
C ASN A 78 3.46 -14.69 14.05
N LEU A 79 2.85 -13.53 14.35
CA LEU A 79 2.75 -12.42 13.40
C LEU A 79 4.14 -11.93 12.96
N GLY A 80 4.27 -11.58 11.69
CA GLY A 80 5.51 -11.11 11.08
C GLY A 80 5.85 -9.67 11.45
N GLY A 81 4.82 -8.83 11.54
CA GLY A 81 4.96 -7.43 11.88
C GLY A 81 3.65 -6.79 12.35
N LEU A 82 3.79 -5.55 12.79
CA LEU A 82 2.72 -4.66 13.21
C LEU A 82 2.86 -3.33 12.47
N ILE A 83 1.76 -2.65 12.18
CA ILE A 83 1.75 -1.24 11.77
C ILE A 83 1.04 -0.41 12.83
N VAL A 84 1.67 0.70 13.24
CA VAL A 84 1.15 1.64 14.24
C VAL A 84 0.60 2.91 13.59
N TYR A 85 -0.52 3.38 14.11
CA TYR A 85 -1.19 4.61 13.66
C TYR A 85 -1.33 5.63 14.79
N ASP A 86 -2.00 6.75 14.51
CA ASP A 86 -2.13 7.87 15.43
C ASP A 86 -2.75 7.46 16.77
N ALA A 87 -3.81 6.63 16.71
CA ALA A 87 -4.50 6.10 17.89
C ALA A 87 -3.57 5.29 18.82
N ASP A 88 -2.53 4.65 18.28
CA ASP A 88 -1.61 3.84 19.07
C ASP A 88 -0.59 4.65 19.88
N MET A 89 -0.41 5.92 19.52
CA MET A 89 0.57 6.85 20.05
C MET A 89 -0.07 7.97 20.87
N LYS A 90 -1.35 8.25 20.63
CA LYS A 90 -2.08 9.38 21.21
C LYS A 90 -2.06 9.35 22.74
N GLY A 91 -1.74 10.49 23.33
CA GLY A 91 -1.70 10.67 24.80
C GLY A 91 -0.54 9.98 25.49
N LEU A 92 0.36 9.31 24.75
CA LEU A 92 1.55 8.69 25.31
C LEU A 92 2.74 9.65 25.26
N THR A 93 3.60 9.55 26.26
CA THR A 93 4.98 10.04 26.16
C THR A 93 5.79 9.10 25.26
N GLN A 94 6.91 9.59 24.71
CA GLN A 94 7.83 8.77 23.91
C GLN A 94 8.32 7.53 24.67
N GLN A 95 8.56 7.65 25.99
CA GLN A 95 8.97 6.52 26.82
C GLN A 95 7.86 5.49 26.97
N GLN A 96 6.61 5.90 27.23
CA GLN A 96 5.47 4.99 27.30
C GLN A 96 5.22 4.26 25.98
N PHE A 97 5.33 4.97 24.85
CA PHE A 97 5.21 4.35 23.52
C PHE A 97 6.33 3.33 23.27
N LYS A 98 7.57 3.67 23.62
CA LYS A 98 8.71 2.76 23.52
C LYS A 98 8.52 1.50 24.37
N ASP A 99 8.04 1.64 25.60
CA ASP A 99 7.77 0.52 26.50
C ASP A 99 6.63 -0.35 25.96
N LYS A 100 5.59 0.25 25.35
CA LYS A 100 4.52 -0.46 24.64
C LYS A 100 5.10 -1.29 23.48
N MET A 101 5.93 -0.70 22.61
CA MET A 101 6.58 -1.42 21.50
C MET A 101 7.49 -2.55 21.99
N LYS A 102 8.25 -2.30 23.06
CA LYS A 102 9.08 -3.35 23.69
C LYS A 102 8.21 -4.51 24.18
N SER A 103 7.06 -4.24 24.80
CA SER A 103 6.16 -5.29 25.29
C SER A 103 5.61 -6.18 24.17
N PHE A 104 5.41 -5.62 22.97
CA PHE A 104 4.99 -6.38 21.78
C PHE A 104 6.14 -7.25 21.26
N GLN A 105 7.35 -6.70 21.20
CA GLN A 105 8.55 -7.49 20.84
C GLN A 105 8.80 -8.64 21.82
N ASP A 106 8.63 -8.42 23.13
CA ASP A 106 8.81 -9.44 24.16
C ASP A 106 7.78 -10.59 24.04
N SER A 107 6.61 -10.33 23.44
CA SER A 107 5.58 -11.34 23.18
C SER A 107 5.81 -12.15 21.90
N ALA A 108 6.72 -11.69 21.03
CA ALA A 108 7.00 -12.31 19.74
C ALA A 108 8.09 -13.38 19.86
N GLN A 109 7.83 -14.57 19.31
CA GLN A 109 8.88 -15.60 19.18
C GLN A 109 9.94 -15.17 18.17
N THR A 110 9.48 -14.75 16.98
CA THR A 110 10.31 -14.13 15.95
C THR A 110 10.11 -12.61 16.03
N PRO A 111 11.18 -11.81 16.18
CA PRO A 111 11.08 -10.34 16.30
C PRO A 111 10.20 -9.71 15.22
N LEU A 112 9.39 -8.73 15.61
CA LEU A 112 8.44 -8.05 14.75
C LEU A 112 9.12 -6.99 13.89
N LEU A 113 8.70 -6.89 12.63
CA LEU A 113 8.81 -5.63 11.89
C LEU A 113 7.72 -4.68 12.41
N VAL A 114 8.10 -3.53 12.95
CA VAL A 114 7.17 -2.51 13.45
C VAL A 114 7.20 -1.34 12.48
N GLY A 115 6.10 -1.20 11.75
CA GLY A 115 5.88 -0.28 10.64
C GLY A 115 5.13 0.99 11.03
N VAL A 116 5.35 2.08 10.27
CA VAL A 116 4.58 3.33 10.37
C VAL A 116 4.55 4.03 9.00
N ASP A 117 3.54 4.85 8.74
CA ASP A 117 3.53 5.80 7.62
C ASP A 117 4.11 7.15 8.06
N GLN A 118 5.43 7.29 8.03
CA GLN A 118 6.12 8.54 8.35
C GLN A 118 6.66 9.19 7.07
N GLU A 119 5.75 9.64 6.20
CA GLU A 119 6.04 10.30 4.92
C GLU A 119 6.35 11.80 5.10
N GLY A 120 5.65 12.44 6.04
CA GLY A 120 5.62 13.89 6.19
C GLY A 120 4.21 14.47 6.00
N GLY A 121 4.06 15.77 6.22
CA GLY A 121 2.80 16.51 6.10
C GLY A 121 1.66 15.89 6.91
N LEU A 122 0.54 15.64 6.24
CA LEU A 122 -0.63 14.99 6.84
C LEU A 122 -0.41 13.49 7.12
N VAL A 123 0.62 12.89 6.53
CA VAL A 123 0.98 11.47 6.69
C VAL A 123 2.25 11.38 7.56
N SER A 124 2.25 12.13 8.66
CA SER A 124 3.32 12.15 9.67
C SER A 124 2.73 11.73 11.02
N ARG A 125 2.64 10.41 11.26
CA ARG A 125 1.92 9.85 12.42
C ARG A 125 2.50 10.28 13.76
N LEU A 126 3.84 10.43 13.85
CA LEU A 126 4.49 10.86 15.09
C LEU A 126 4.04 12.26 15.54
N THR A 127 3.96 13.20 14.59
CA THR A 127 3.55 14.57 14.90
C THR A 127 2.05 14.71 15.02
N HIS A 128 1.31 13.95 14.22
CA HIS A 128 -0.15 14.04 14.19
C HIS A 128 -0.78 13.48 15.46
N SER A 129 -0.26 12.36 15.97
CA SER A 129 -0.66 11.79 17.27
C SER A 129 -0.29 12.68 18.48
N GLY A 130 0.58 13.67 18.30
CA GLY A 130 1.14 14.49 19.37
C GLY A 130 2.28 13.85 20.16
N LEU A 131 2.75 12.66 19.76
CA LEU A 131 3.88 11.96 20.40
C LEU A 131 5.18 12.76 20.28
N VAL A 132 5.35 13.45 19.14
CA VAL A 132 6.48 14.31 18.84
C VAL A 132 5.95 15.68 18.41
N GLN A 133 6.62 16.75 18.85
CA GLN A 133 6.25 18.10 18.43
C GLN A 133 6.73 18.38 17.00
N GLN A 134 5.95 19.15 16.25
CA GLN A 134 6.38 19.66 14.95
C GLN A 134 7.68 20.46 15.10
N ASN A 135 8.62 20.28 14.16
CA ASN A 135 9.93 20.93 14.19
C ASN A 135 10.27 21.50 12.81
N GLY A 136 9.77 22.71 12.53
CA GLY A 136 9.96 23.36 11.23
C GLY A 136 9.49 22.48 10.08
N ASN A 137 10.38 22.22 9.12
CA ASN A 137 10.11 21.43 7.92
C ASN A 137 10.48 19.96 8.02
N GLN A 138 11.01 19.51 9.16
CA GLN A 138 11.48 18.12 9.35
C GLN A 138 10.42 17.07 9.02
N PHE A 139 9.15 17.41 9.27
CA PHE A 139 8.01 16.54 9.03
C PHE A 139 7.08 17.09 7.96
N ALA A 140 7.55 17.97 7.07
CA ALA A 140 6.80 18.36 5.88
C ALA A 140 6.86 17.27 4.80
N PHE A 141 5.94 17.30 3.84
CA PHE A 141 6.02 16.43 2.67
C PHE A 141 7.29 16.72 1.85
N PRO A 142 7.82 15.72 1.11
CA PRO A 142 9.10 15.86 0.41
C PRO A 142 9.12 16.99 -0.63
N ARG A 143 7.98 17.30 -1.26
CA ARG A 143 7.85 18.46 -2.15
C ARG A 143 8.19 19.77 -1.44
N LYS A 144 7.55 20.02 -0.29
CA LYS A 144 7.77 21.25 0.48
C LYS A 144 9.18 21.30 1.06
N GLN A 145 9.67 20.19 1.60
CA GLN A 145 11.05 20.09 2.10
C GLN A 145 12.07 20.45 1.00
N TYR A 146 11.84 19.95 -0.22
CA TYR A 146 12.71 20.26 -1.36
C TYR A 146 12.58 21.70 -1.83
N GLU A 147 11.36 22.25 -1.89
CA GLU A 147 11.12 23.65 -2.30
C GLU A 147 11.78 24.65 -1.35
N GLU A 148 11.81 24.36 -0.05
CA GLU A 148 12.31 25.29 0.96
C GLU A 148 13.80 25.05 1.30
N GLY A 149 14.24 23.79 1.33
CA GLY A 149 15.57 23.38 1.80
C GLY A 149 16.45 22.67 0.77
N GLY A 150 15.90 22.36 -0.40
CA GLY A 150 16.58 21.56 -1.43
C GLY A 150 16.83 20.11 -1.01
N MET A 151 17.56 19.39 -1.86
CA MET A 151 17.81 17.95 -1.66
C MET A 151 18.62 17.64 -0.38
N LYS A 152 19.43 18.59 0.09
CA LYS A 152 20.22 18.39 1.33
C LYS A 152 19.30 18.28 2.55
N GLU A 153 18.35 19.19 2.70
CA GLU A 153 17.42 19.17 3.84
C GLU A 153 16.56 17.90 3.83
N VAL A 154 16.06 17.51 2.65
CA VAL A 154 15.32 16.25 2.45
C VAL A 154 16.10 15.03 2.96
N VAL A 155 17.39 14.92 2.61
CA VAL A 155 18.24 13.80 3.03
C VAL A 155 18.53 13.86 4.53
N ASP A 156 18.92 15.03 5.04
CA ASP A 156 19.21 15.24 6.45
C ASP A 156 17.98 14.91 7.34
N ASP A 157 16.78 15.27 6.89
CA ASP A 157 15.54 15.00 7.63
C ASP A 157 15.12 13.53 7.58
N ALA A 158 15.35 12.83 6.45
CA ALA A 158 15.19 11.38 6.38
C ALA A 158 16.10 10.65 7.37
N GLU A 159 17.37 11.04 7.49
CA GLU A 159 18.31 10.46 8.47
C GLU A 159 17.88 10.73 9.93
N LYS A 160 17.52 11.97 10.25
CA LYS A 160 17.02 12.32 11.59
C LYS A 160 15.75 11.54 11.95
N ASN A 161 14.82 11.44 11.00
CA ASN A 161 13.56 10.73 11.21
C ASN A 161 13.78 9.22 11.36
N ALA A 162 14.68 8.60 10.59
CA ALA A 162 15.06 7.21 10.77
C ALA A 162 15.63 6.93 12.18
N THR A 163 16.52 7.81 12.66
CA THR A 163 17.08 7.73 14.02
C THR A 163 15.99 7.83 15.07
N LEU A 164 15.08 8.80 14.93
CA LEU A 164 13.95 9.00 15.83
C LEU A 164 13.03 7.77 15.87
N LEU A 165 12.61 7.26 14.71
CA LEU A 165 11.77 6.07 14.61
C LEU A 165 12.41 4.87 15.33
N ARG A 166 13.69 4.60 15.06
CA ARG A 166 14.40 3.49 15.71
C ARG A 166 14.50 3.67 17.22
N SER A 167 14.68 4.90 17.70
CA SER A 167 14.72 5.19 19.14
C SER A 167 13.40 4.87 19.88
N LEU A 168 12.28 4.93 19.17
CA LEU A 168 10.93 4.64 19.63
C LEU A 168 10.53 3.15 19.49
N GLY A 169 11.39 2.32 18.88
CA GLY A 169 11.12 0.90 18.63
C GLY A 169 10.46 0.61 17.28
N ILE A 170 10.31 1.62 16.41
CA ILE A 170 9.85 1.46 15.03
C ILE A 170 11.06 1.13 14.14
N ASN A 171 10.94 0.11 13.30
CA ASN A 171 12.07 -0.39 12.49
C ASN A 171 11.72 -0.57 11.00
N TRP A 172 10.52 -0.15 10.60
CA TRP A 172 10.09 -0.13 9.21
C TRP A 172 9.29 1.16 8.95
N ASN A 173 9.66 1.91 7.91
CA ASN A 173 8.89 3.06 7.45
C ASN A 173 8.28 2.75 6.09
N TYR A 174 6.99 3.01 5.93
CA TYR A 174 6.30 2.95 4.66
C TYR A 174 6.52 4.26 3.89
N ALA A 175 7.80 4.57 3.65
CA ALA A 175 8.27 5.72 2.88
C ALA A 175 9.69 5.37 2.35
N PRO A 176 10.19 6.05 1.31
CA PRO A 176 9.60 7.20 0.62
C PRO A 176 8.50 6.86 -0.41
N ASP A 177 7.62 7.82 -0.66
CA ASP A 177 6.70 7.80 -1.79
C ASP A 177 7.48 7.94 -3.12
N ALA A 178 7.20 7.03 -4.05
CA ALA A 178 7.80 6.93 -5.37
C ALA A 178 6.86 7.39 -6.48
N ASP A 179 5.65 7.83 -6.14
CA ASP A 179 4.65 8.26 -7.09
C ASP A 179 5.00 9.64 -7.65
N TYR A 180 4.44 9.93 -8.82
CA TYR A 180 4.45 11.27 -9.38
C TYR A 180 3.05 11.62 -9.88
N SER A 181 2.47 12.66 -9.26
CA SER A 181 1.21 13.24 -9.69
C SER A 181 1.46 14.46 -10.57
N THR A 182 0.76 14.54 -11.70
CA THR A 182 0.86 15.66 -12.64
C THR A 182 -0.20 16.73 -12.40
N LYS A 183 -1.23 16.42 -11.59
CA LYS A 183 -2.40 17.27 -11.42
C LYS A 183 -2.54 17.77 -9.98
N PRO A 184 -2.48 19.09 -9.76
CA PRO A 184 -2.80 19.69 -8.47
C PRO A 184 -4.17 19.24 -7.95
N GLY A 185 -4.23 18.94 -6.65
CA GLY A 185 -5.48 18.59 -5.96
C GLY A 185 -5.92 17.13 -6.06
N THR A 186 -5.20 16.31 -6.82
CA THR A 186 -5.36 14.85 -6.75
C THR A 186 -4.90 14.32 -5.39
N PHE A 187 -5.29 13.08 -5.09
CA PHE A 187 -5.01 12.42 -3.81
C PHE A 187 -3.51 12.41 -3.47
N MET A 188 -2.64 12.09 -4.43
CA MET A 188 -1.20 11.96 -4.19
C MET A 188 -0.41 13.27 -4.28
N TRP A 189 -1.01 14.36 -4.78
CA TRP A 189 -0.28 15.56 -5.19
C TRP A 189 0.74 16.07 -4.15
N ASP A 190 0.28 16.33 -2.93
CA ASP A 190 1.11 16.90 -1.86
C ASP A 190 2.12 15.88 -1.31
N ARG A 191 1.81 14.58 -1.39
CA ARG A 191 2.64 13.46 -0.88
C ARG A 191 3.86 13.20 -1.77
N THR A 192 3.71 13.39 -3.08
CA THR A 192 4.80 13.16 -4.05
C THR A 192 5.92 14.20 -3.95
N PHE A 193 7.11 13.87 -4.47
CA PHE A 193 8.24 14.81 -4.59
C PHE A 193 7.98 16.00 -5.54
N GLY A 194 7.09 15.84 -6.52
CA GLY A 194 6.56 16.93 -7.35
C GLY A 194 7.41 17.39 -8.56
N GLN A 195 8.61 16.84 -8.79
CA GLN A 195 9.53 17.33 -9.83
C GLN A 195 9.55 16.55 -11.16
N GLY A 196 8.77 15.46 -11.30
CA GLY A 196 8.76 14.60 -12.49
C GLY A 196 9.40 13.23 -12.27
N TYR A 197 9.12 12.26 -13.15
CA TYR A 197 9.57 10.87 -12.98
C TYR A 197 11.09 10.71 -12.81
N GLN A 198 11.90 11.41 -13.63
CA GLN A 198 13.35 11.30 -13.54
C GLN A 198 13.91 11.98 -12.28
N GLN A 199 13.35 13.12 -11.90
CA GLN A 199 13.75 13.85 -10.70
C GLN A 199 13.32 13.11 -9.43
N THR A 200 12.14 12.46 -9.43
CA THR A 200 11.72 11.55 -8.37
C THR A 200 12.66 10.35 -8.28
N ALA A 201 13.12 9.79 -9.41
CA ALA A 201 14.13 8.74 -9.41
C ALA A 201 15.46 9.19 -8.76
N ASP A 202 15.92 10.41 -9.08
CA ASP A 202 17.13 10.98 -8.48
C ASP A 202 16.95 11.25 -6.97
N TYR A 203 15.76 11.71 -6.56
CA TYR A 203 15.36 11.85 -5.16
C TYR A 203 15.43 10.50 -4.42
N LEU A 204 14.79 9.46 -4.96
CA LEU A 204 14.76 8.12 -4.34
C LEU A 204 16.16 7.51 -4.23
N SER A 205 17.04 7.78 -5.20
CA SER A 205 18.42 7.31 -5.16
C SER A 205 19.23 7.82 -3.96
N LYS A 206 18.80 8.93 -3.36
CA LYS A 206 19.43 9.57 -2.20
C LYS A 206 18.68 9.31 -0.90
N VAL A 207 17.35 9.35 -0.95
CA VAL A 207 16.50 9.26 0.25
C VAL A 207 16.34 7.83 0.76
N VAL A 208 16.38 6.82 -0.11
CA VAL A 208 16.36 5.41 0.32
C VAL A 208 17.56 5.08 1.23
N PRO A 209 18.83 5.38 0.84
CA PRO A 209 19.96 5.21 1.74
C PRO A 209 19.88 6.02 3.03
N ALA A 210 19.34 7.25 2.96
CA ALA A 210 19.18 8.14 4.12
C ALA A 210 18.25 7.53 5.19
N TRP A 211 17.10 7.00 4.78
CA TRP A 211 16.19 6.28 5.68
C TRP A 211 16.82 5.02 6.27
N GLN A 212 17.65 4.33 5.48
CA GLN A 212 18.25 3.04 5.83
C GLN A 212 19.62 3.14 6.49
N HIS A 213 20.14 4.34 6.76
CA HIS A 213 21.47 4.50 7.33
C HIS A 213 21.61 3.67 8.62
N ASP A 214 22.78 3.06 8.79
CA ASP A 214 23.10 2.13 9.89
C ASP A 214 22.12 0.93 10.05
N ASN A 215 21.34 0.61 9.01
CA ASN A 215 20.26 -0.38 9.02
C ASN A 215 19.23 -0.13 10.15
N LEU A 216 18.99 1.12 10.51
CA LEU A 216 18.09 1.47 11.63
C LEU A 216 16.62 1.14 11.30
N VAL A 217 16.18 1.53 10.12
CA VAL A 217 14.79 1.46 9.65
C VAL A 217 14.76 0.99 8.20
N ALA A 218 13.91 0.01 7.89
CA ALA A 218 13.67 -0.40 6.50
C ALA A 218 12.86 0.66 5.75
N SER A 219 13.18 0.90 4.48
CA SER A 219 12.42 1.80 3.62
C SER A 219 11.50 1.03 2.66
N THR A 220 10.34 1.61 2.34
CA THR A 220 9.36 1.04 1.42
C THR A 220 9.05 2.00 0.30
N LEU A 221 9.29 1.58 -0.94
CA LEU A 221 8.83 2.33 -2.11
C LEU A 221 7.33 2.09 -2.30
N LYS A 222 6.56 3.16 -2.49
CA LYS A 222 5.12 3.05 -2.72
C LYS A 222 4.58 4.11 -3.67
N HIS A 223 3.48 3.88 -4.39
CA HIS A 223 2.70 2.62 -4.43
C HIS A 223 2.86 1.97 -5.81
N PHE A 224 3.56 0.84 -5.87
CA PHE A 224 3.92 0.20 -7.14
C PHE A 224 2.68 -0.26 -7.93
N PRO A 225 2.66 -0.12 -9.27
CA PRO A 225 3.69 0.43 -10.17
C PRO A 225 3.66 1.95 -10.35
N GLY A 226 2.79 2.65 -9.62
CA GLY A 226 2.65 4.10 -9.65
C GLY A 226 1.19 4.52 -9.50
N TYR A 227 0.83 5.07 -8.35
CA TYR A 227 -0.51 5.57 -8.03
C TYR A 227 -0.88 6.77 -8.93
N GLY A 228 0.07 7.70 -9.09
CA GLY A 228 -0.07 8.87 -9.96
C GLY A 228 -1.31 9.71 -9.64
N ASP A 229 -2.11 10.00 -10.66
CA ASP A 229 -3.33 10.82 -10.55
C ASP A 229 -4.61 9.98 -10.36
N ALA A 230 -4.49 8.69 -10.00
CA ALA A 230 -5.64 7.82 -9.76
C ALA A 230 -6.50 8.33 -8.59
N ALA A 231 -7.77 7.91 -8.59
CA ALA A 231 -8.70 8.20 -7.50
C ALA A 231 -8.28 7.51 -6.19
N ASP A 232 -8.87 7.93 -5.07
CA ASP A 232 -8.55 7.39 -3.76
C ASP A 232 -9.15 5.99 -3.54
N THR A 233 -8.27 4.99 -3.38
CA THR A 233 -8.60 3.57 -3.22
C THR A 233 -9.11 3.22 -1.83
N HIS A 234 -9.00 4.11 -0.85
CA HIS A 234 -9.59 3.92 0.48
C HIS A 234 -11.12 3.89 0.42
N THR A 235 -11.71 4.63 -0.53
CA THR A 235 -13.17 4.84 -0.61
C THR A 235 -13.86 4.07 -1.74
N GLY A 236 -13.11 3.32 -2.55
CA GLY A 236 -13.64 2.50 -3.64
C GLY A 236 -12.60 2.29 -4.75
N PHE A 237 -13.01 1.78 -5.91
CA PHE A 237 -12.10 1.52 -7.03
C PHE A 237 -11.44 2.78 -7.61
N ALA A 238 -10.21 2.58 -8.08
CA ALA A 238 -9.50 3.53 -8.93
C ALA A 238 -8.84 2.78 -10.09
N GLU A 239 -8.76 3.46 -11.24
CA GLU A 239 -8.25 2.86 -12.47
C GLU A 239 -7.12 3.69 -13.08
N ASN A 240 -6.22 2.99 -13.78
CA ASN A 240 -5.17 3.57 -14.61
C ASN A 240 -5.17 2.89 -15.98
N SER A 241 -5.12 3.69 -17.04
CA SER A 241 -5.19 3.23 -18.44
C SER A 241 -3.88 3.36 -19.21
N LYS A 242 -2.75 3.58 -18.51
CA LYS A 242 -1.41 3.53 -19.11
C LYS A 242 -1.08 2.11 -19.57
N SER A 243 -0.43 2.01 -20.72
CA SER A 243 0.16 0.76 -21.21
C SER A 243 1.39 0.37 -20.39
N LEU A 244 1.82 -0.89 -20.52
CA LEU A 244 3.08 -1.35 -19.91
C LEU A 244 4.27 -0.49 -20.34
N THR A 245 4.38 -0.17 -21.64
CA THR A 245 5.46 0.70 -22.15
C THR A 245 5.43 2.08 -21.54
N GLU A 246 4.25 2.67 -21.31
CA GLU A 246 4.14 3.96 -20.63
C GLU A 246 4.61 3.85 -19.18
N LEU A 247 4.14 2.85 -18.43
CA LEU A 247 4.56 2.64 -17.04
C LEU A 247 6.07 2.39 -16.92
N GLU A 248 6.65 1.55 -17.79
CA GLU A 248 8.08 1.24 -17.76
C GLU A 248 8.98 2.44 -18.01
N ASN A 249 8.53 3.39 -18.85
CA ASN A 249 9.26 4.60 -19.21
C ASN A 249 8.89 5.82 -18.35
N GLN A 250 7.90 5.68 -17.46
CA GLN A 250 7.41 6.75 -16.59
C GLN A 250 7.34 6.27 -15.14
N ASP A 251 6.20 5.75 -14.70
CA ASP A 251 5.89 5.53 -13.29
C ASP A 251 6.82 4.52 -12.62
N MET A 252 7.33 3.52 -13.36
CA MET A 252 8.29 2.55 -12.85
C MET A 252 9.74 3.07 -12.78
N VAL A 253 10.05 4.22 -13.39
CA VAL A 253 11.40 4.79 -13.39
C VAL A 253 11.85 5.15 -11.96
N PRO A 254 11.05 5.87 -11.15
CA PRO A 254 11.29 6.05 -9.72
C PRO A 254 11.53 4.73 -8.97
N PHE A 255 10.64 3.73 -9.13
CA PHE A 255 10.76 2.45 -8.42
C PHE A 255 12.07 1.73 -8.75
N LYS A 256 12.46 1.66 -10.03
CA LYS A 256 13.73 1.04 -10.44
C LYS A 256 14.93 1.74 -9.80
N ALA A 257 14.90 3.08 -9.69
CA ALA A 257 15.97 3.83 -9.04
C ALA A 257 16.04 3.57 -7.53
N GLY A 258 14.90 3.57 -6.84
CA GLY A 258 14.83 3.25 -5.40
C GLY A 258 15.27 1.80 -5.11
N MET A 259 14.85 0.84 -5.93
CA MET A 259 15.26 -0.56 -5.82
C MET A 259 16.77 -0.71 -6.03
N LYS A 260 17.33 0.00 -7.02
CA LYS A 260 18.79 0.04 -7.26
C LYS A 260 19.55 0.69 -6.09
N ALA A 261 18.94 1.66 -5.42
CA ALA A 261 19.49 2.27 -4.21
C ALA A 261 19.39 1.36 -2.97
N GLY A 262 18.76 0.20 -3.10
CA GLY A 262 18.72 -0.83 -2.06
C GLY A 262 17.50 -0.74 -1.15
N ALA A 263 16.36 -0.24 -1.65
CA ALA A 263 15.10 -0.26 -0.91
C ALA A 263 14.78 -1.68 -0.39
N ASP A 264 14.29 -1.76 0.84
CA ASP A 264 14.07 -3.02 1.55
C ASP A 264 12.73 -3.68 1.20
N SER A 265 11.73 -2.85 0.93
CA SER A 265 10.40 -3.30 0.53
C SER A 265 9.74 -2.45 -0.54
N VAL A 266 8.71 -3.00 -1.16
CA VAL A 266 7.84 -2.31 -2.12
C VAL A 266 6.39 -2.61 -1.76
N MET A 267 5.59 -1.55 -1.62
CA MET A 267 4.16 -1.65 -1.39
C MET A 267 3.39 -1.56 -2.71
N VAL A 268 2.42 -2.46 -2.91
CA VAL A 268 1.64 -2.56 -4.14
C VAL A 268 0.25 -1.96 -3.93
N THR A 269 -0.13 -1.04 -4.81
CA THR A 269 -1.43 -0.32 -4.75
C THR A 269 -2.64 -1.23 -5.03
N HIS A 270 -3.84 -0.71 -4.78
CA HIS A 270 -5.11 -1.32 -5.15
C HIS A 270 -5.73 -0.73 -6.44
N VAL A 271 -5.00 0.12 -7.16
CA VAL A 271 -5.42 0.62 -8.49
C VAL A 271 -5.50 -0.53 -9.49
N ILE A 272 -6.54 -0.53 -10.33
CA ILE A 272 -6.70 -1.46 -11.46
C ILE A 272 -5.99 -0.88 -12.70
N TYR A 273 -5.09 -1.65 -13.30
CA TYR A 273 -4.35 -1.23 -14.50
C TYR A 273 -4.96 -1.89 -15.74
N ASN A 274 -5.99 -1.26 -16.30
CA ASN A 274 -6.88 -1.83 -17.33
C ASN A 274 -6.16 -2.40 -18.56
N LYS A 275 -4.99 -1.87 -18.93
CA LYS A 275 -4.20 -2.34 -20.08
C LYS A 275 -3.19 -3.46 -19.75
N ILE A 276 -3.05 -3.83 -18.48
CA ILE A 276 -2.19 -4.94 -18.03
C ILE A 276 -3.04 -6.05 -17.45
N ASP A 277 -3.86 -5.72 -16.45
CA ASP A 277 -4.76 -6.64 -15.79
C ASP A 277 -6.07 -5.93 -15.41
N PRO A 278 -7.10 -6.02 -16.25
CA PRO A 278 -8.40 -5.40 -15.95
C PRO A 278 -9.22 -6.22 -14.93
N GLU A 279 -8.79 -7.43 -14.61
CA GLU A 279 -9.53 -8.33 -13.70
C GLU A 279 -9.17 -8.09 -12.24
N TYR A 280 -7.92 -7.74 -11.93
CA TYR A 280 -7.45 -7.65 -10.55
C TYR A 280 -6.87 -6.26 -10.24
N PRO A 281 -7.18 -5.69 -9.06
CA PRO A 281 -6.35 -4.66 -8.44
C PRO A 281 -4.87 -5.06 -8.44
N ALA A 282 -3.95 -4.09 -8.56
CA ALA A 282 -2.52 -4.38 -8.68
C ALA A 282 -1.97 -5.32 -7.59
N SER A 283 -2.34 -5.11 -6.32
CA SER A 283 -1.93 -5.95 -5.19
C SER A 283 -2.43 -7.40 -5.27
N LEU A 284 -3.46 -7.68 -6.06
CA LEU A 284 -4.03 -9.01 -6.29
C LEU A 284 -3.67 -9.58 -7.67
N SER A 285 -2.90 -8.84 -8.49
CA SER A 285 -2.55 -9.21 -9.85
C SER A 285 -1.18 -9.90 -9.91
N PRO A 286 -1.11 -11.19 -10.29
CA PRO A 286 0.18 -11.85 -10.58
C PRO A 286 0.94 -11.15 -11.71
N LYS A 287 0.23 -10.55 -12.68
CA LYS A 287 0.86 -9.85 -13.80
C LYS A 287 1.63 -8.63 -13.32
N ILE A 288 1.00 -7.80 -12.49
CA ILE A 288 1.65 -6.59 -11.94
C ILE A 288 2.81 -6.95 -11.02
N ASN A 289 2.61 -7.88 -10.07
CA ASN A 289 3.67 -8.31 -9.17
C ASN A 289 4.85 -8.98 -9.89
N SER A 290 4.59 -9.69 -11.00
CA SER A 290 5.66 -10.26 -11.82
C SER A 290 6.59 -9.19 -12.40
N LEU A 291 6.11 -7.97 -12.64
CA LEU A 291 6.95 -6.86 -13.11
C LEU A 291 8.01 -6.48 -12.07
N ILE A 292 7.67 -6.58 -10.77
CA ILE A 292 8.61 -6.32 -9.68
C ILE A 292 9.78 -7.32 -9.74
N ARG A 293 9.47 -8.62 -9.84
CA ARG A 293 10.49 -9.67 -9.84
C ARG A 293 11.26 -9.75 -11.15
N ASN A 294 10.58 -9.62 -12.29
CA ASN A 294 11.16 -9.90 -13.61
C ASN A 294 11.69 -8.64 -14.29
N ASN A 295 10.87 -7.58 -14.37
CA ASN A 295 11.23 -6.36 -15.12
C ASN A 295 12.09 -5.40 -14.29
N CYS A 296 11.87 -5.37 -12.97
CA CYS A 296 12.68 -4.57 -12.05
C CYS A 296 13.83 -5.37 -11.40
N ASN A 297 13.88 -6.69 -11.58
CA ASN A 297 14.88 -7.58 -10.96
C ASN A 297 15.01 -7.37 -9.44
N TYR A 298 13.88 -7.22 -8.76
CA TYR A 298 13.85 -6.90 -7.33
C TYR A 298 13.63 -8.13 -6.48
N ASN A 299 14.46 -8.30 -5.44
CA ASN A 299 14.44 -9.48 -4.55
C ASN A 299 14.07 -9.17 -3.09
N GLY A 300 13.79 -7.91 -2.74
CA GLY A 300 13.33 -7.54 -1.39
C GLY A 300 11.86 -7.91 -1.13
N VAL A 301 11.32 -7.44 0.00
CA VAL A 301 9.95 -7.78 0.42
C VAL A 301 8.92 -7.05 -0.45
N ILE A 302 7.92 -7.77 -0.95
CA ILE A 302 6.71 -7.20 -1.56
C ILE A 302 5.60 -7.25 -0.51
N VAL A 303 4.96 -6.11 -0.25
CA VAL A 303 3.86 -6.00 0.71
C VAL A 303 2.63 -5.40 0.03
N THR A 304 1.43 -5.85 0.39
CA THR A 304 0.20 -5.21 -0.06
C THR A 304 0.05 -3.84 0.62
N ASP A 305 -0.68 -2.92 -0.01
CA ASP A 305 -1.40 -1.89 0.74
C ASP A 305 -2.51 -2.54 1.62
N ALA A 306 -3.17 -1.78 2.48
CA ALA A 306 -4.08 -2.30 3.50
C ALA A 306 -5.33 -2.96 2.90
N LEU A 307 -5.53 -4.26 3.13
CA LEU A 307 -6.62 -5.03 2.51
C LEU A 307 -8.03 -4.65 3.00
N GLU A 308 -8.15 -3.89 4.10
CA GLU A 308 -9.42 -3.31 4.54
C GLU A 308 -9.87 -2.06 3.74
N MET A 309 -9.07 -1.59 2.77
CA MET A 309 -9.42 -0.45 1.93
C MET A 309 -10.59 -0.76 0.99
N GLY A 310 -11.39 0.27 0.68
CA GLY A 310 -12.62 0.17 -0.11
C GLY A 310 -12.47 -0.60 -1.41
N ALA A 311 -11.43 -0.31 -2.20
CA ALA A 311 -11.17 -0.99 -3.47
C ALA A 311 -11.09 -2.53 -3.34
N ILE A 312 -10.49 -3.04 -2.26
CA ILE A 312 -10.34 -4.49 -2.03
C ILE A 312 -11.62 -5.09 -1.46
N THR A 313 -12.29 -4.39 -0.55
CA THR A 313 -13.56 -4.86 -0.01
C THR A 313 -14.65 -4.93 -1.08
N ASP A 314 -14.66 -3.97 -2.01
CA ASP A 314 -15.59 -3.93 -3.15
C ASP A 314 -15.26 -5.06 -4.12
N PHE A 315 -13.98 -5.23 -4.45
CA PHE A 315 -13.50 -6.34 -5.29
C PHE A 315 -13.94 -7.70 -4.77
N ALA A 316 -13.70 -7.98 -3.49
CA ALA A 316 -14.04 -9.26 -2.88
C ALA A 316 -15.53 -9.60 -3.07
N LYS A 317 -16.41 -8.61 -2.88
CA LYS A 317 -17.86 -8.77 -3.00
C LYS A 317 -18.30 -9.01 -4.43
N GLU A 318 -17.78 -8.24 -5.39
CA GLU A 318 -18.06 -8.43 -6.81
C GLU A 318 -17.61 -9.81 -7.31
N HIS A 319 -16.64 -10.42 -6.62
CA HIS A 319 -16.08 -11.74 -6.93
C HIS A 319 -16.57 -12.84 -5.97
N GLY A 320 -17.77 -12.68 -5.39
CA GLY A 320 -18.40 -13.74 -4.59
C GLY A 320 -17.77 -13.97 -3.23
N ASN A 321 -17.26 -12.92 -2.60
CA ASN A 321 -16.47 -12.94 -1.36
C ASN A 321 -15.20 -13.79 -1.49
N ALA A 322 -14.46 -13.62 -2.58
CA ALA A 322 -13.17 -14.26 -2.77
C ALA A 322 -12.20 -13.89 -1.63
N SER A 323 -11.39 -14.87 -1.19
CA SER A 323 -10.33 -14.63 -0.20
C SER A 323 -9.23 -13.74 -0.80
N VAL A 324 -9.24 -12.47 -0.44
CA VAL A 324 -8.27 -11.48 -0.92
C VAL A 324 -6.85 -11.77 -0.40
N ASP A 325 -6.73 -12.38 0.77
CA ASP A 325 -5.47 -12.88 1.33
C ASP A 325 -4.84 -13.96 0.45
N VAL A 326 -5.64 -14.98 0.05
CA VAL A 326 -5.18 -16.05 -0.85
C VAL A 326 -4.79 -15.47 -2.21
N LEU A 327 -5.58 -14.54 -2.76
CA LEU A 327 -5.27 -13.87 -4.02
C LEU A 327 -3.98 -13.05 -3.92
N ALA A 328 -3.77 -12.30 -2.83
CA ALA A 328 -2.55 -11.54 -2.59
C ALA A 328 -1.31 -12.43 -2.52
N VAL A 329 -1.38 -13.57 -1.82
CA VAL A 329 -0.26 -14.52 -1.83
C VAL A 329 -0.04 -15.05 -3.23
N LYS A 330 -1.09 -15.51 -3.94
CA LYS A 330 -0.97 -16.04 -5.32
C LYS A 330 -0.39 -15.01 -6.30
N ALA A 331 -0.66 -13.73 -6.09
CA ALA A 331 -0.07 -12.64 -6.86
C ALA A 331 1.44 -12.51 -6.61
N GLY A 332 1.98 -13.00 -5.50
CA GLY A 332 3.40 -12.99 -5.18
C GLY A 332 3.80 -11.96 -4.12
N ASN A 333 2.84 -11.45 -3.35
CA ASN A 333 3.16 -10.63 -2.17
C ASN A 333 3.83 -11.52 -1.10
N ASP A 334 4.89 -11.02 -0.49
CA ASP A 334 5.55 -11.70 0.62
C ASP A 334 4.85 -11.39 1.96
N MET A 335 4.33 -10.18 2.11
CA MET A 335 3.57 -9.76 3.28
C MET A 335 2.20 -9.18 2.93
N ILE A 336 1.23 -9.39 3.82
CA ILE A 336 -0.14 -8.91 3.73
C ILE A 336 -0.38 -7.93 4.88
N MET A 337 -0.81 -6.72 4.54
CA MET A 337 -1.25 -5.72 5.51
C MET A 337 -2.77 -5.83 5.68
N THR A 338 -3.23 -6.21 6.87
CA THR A 338 -4.66 -6.37 7.14
C THR A 338 -5.00 -6.28 8.63
N THR A 339 -6.27 -6.03 8.92
CA THR A 339 -6.87 -6.21 10.26
C THR A 339 -7.42 -7.62 10.51
N ASP A 340 -7.67 -8.45 9.48
CA ASP A 340 -8.23 -9.81 9.61
C ASP A 340 -7.22 -10.93 9.33
N TYR A 341 -6.09 -10.88 10.03
CA TYR A 341 -5.06 -11.94 9.97
C TYR A 341 -5.59 -13.30 10.42
N ALA A 342 -6.54 -13.35 11.36
CA ALA A 342 -7.03 -14.60 11.92
C ALA A 342 -7.81 -15.46 10.90
N THR A 343 -8.59 -14.83 10.02
CA THR A 343 -9.26 -15.50 8.90
C THR A 343 -8.25 -15.80 7.80
N GLY A 344 -7.49 -14.81 7.36
CA GLY A 344 -6.55 -14.95 6.25
C GLY A 344 -5.50 -16.05 6.46
N ILE A 345 -4.93 -16.17 7.66
CA ILE A 345 -3.98 -17.25 7.99
C ILE A 345 -4.61 -18.64 7.74
N LYS A 346 -5.86 -18.85 8.15
CA LYS A 346 -6.55 -20.14 7.97
C LYS A 346 -6.83 -20.42 6.50
N GLU A 347 -7.20 -19.39 5.75
CA GLU A 347 -7.49 -19.51 4.31
C GLU A 347 -6.23 -19.83 3.51
N ILE A 348 -5.12 -19.13 3.74
CA ILE A 348 -3.83 -19.42 3.08
C ILE A 348 -3.34 -20.82 3.44
N VAL A 349 -3.39 -21.22 4.71
CA VAL A 349 -3.02 -22.57 5.14
C VAL A 349 -3.86 -23.62 4.42
N SER A 350 -5.17 -23.38 4.26
CA SER A 350 -6.07 -24.28 3.54
C SER A 350 -5.75 -24.33 2.05
N ALA A 351 -5.48 -23.19 1.41
CA ALA A 351 -5.09 -23.09 0.01
C ALA A 351 -3.76 -23.81 -0.28
N VAL A 352 -2.78 -23.72 0.62
CA VAL A 352 -1.52 -24.48 0.50
C VAL A 352 -1.76 -25.99 0.65
N LYS A 353 -2.56 -26.41 1.63
CA LYS A 353 -2.94 -27.83 1.82
C LYS A 353 -3.73 -28.38 0.63
N ALA A 354 -4.51 -27.53 -0.06
CA ALA A 354 -5.22 -27.87 -1.29
C ALA A 354 -4.34 -27.85 -2.56
N GLY A 355 -3.08 -27.39 -2.46
CA GLY A 355 -2.16 -27.28 -3.59
C GLY A 355 -2.40 -26.06 -4.49
N GLU A 356 -3.24 -25.12 -4.09
CA GLU A 356 -3.49 -23.87 -4.82
C GLU A 356 -2.34 -22.87 -4.70
N ILE A 357 -1.60 -22.93 -3.59
CA ILE A 357 -0.37 -22.17 -3.35
C ILE A 357 0.74 -23.19 -3.04
N PRO A 358 1.84 -23.23 -3.80
CA PRO A 358 2.95 -24.12 -3.47
C PRO A 358 3.64 -23.65 -2.18
N GLU A 359 3.90 -24.56 -1.24
CA GLU A 359 4.60 -24.21 0.02
C GLU A 359 5.99 -23.61 -0.24
N SER A 360 6.63 -23.93 -1.36
CA SER A 360 7.89 -23.29 -1.77
C SER A 360 7.78 -21.77 -1.95
N GLN A 361 6.61 -21.27 -2.36
CA GLN A 361 6.35 -19.83 -2.45
C GLN A 361 6.28 -19.19 -1.07
N ILE A 362 5.59 -19.84 -0.12
CA ILE A 362 5.56 -19.42 1.30
C ILE A 362 6.99 -19.38 1.87
N ASN A 363 7.77 -20.44 1.63
CA ASN A 363 9.17 -20.52 2.08
C ASN A 363 10.02 -19.38 1.52
N ALA A 364 9.87 -19.06 0.23
CA ALA A 364 10.61 -17.97 -0.39
C ALA A 364 10.26 -16.61 0.23
N SER A 365 8.98 -16.35 0.47
CA SER A 365 8.52 -15.12 1.11
C SER A 365 9.02 -14.98 2.56
N VAL A 366 8.88 -16.03 3.37
CA VAL A 366 9.37 -16.01 4.76
C VAL A 366 10.89 -15.85 4.82
N THR A 367 11.63 -16.42 3.86
CA THR A 367 13.08 -16.21 3.77
C THR A 367 13.44 -14.74 3.57
N ARG A 368 12.76 -14.04 2.64
CA ARG A 368 12.98 -12.59 2.43
C ARG A 368 12.66 -11.76 3.67
N ILE A 369 11.56 -12.10 4.35
CA ILE A 369 11.13 -11.42 5.58
C ILE A 369 12.17 -11.58 6.69
N LEU A 370 12.68 -12.81 6.89
CA LEU A 370 13.71 -13.07 7.89
C LEU A 370 15.05 -12.41 7.52
N GLN A 371 15.40 -12.37 6.24
CA GLN A 371 16.59 -11.63 5.77
C GLN A 371 16.47 -10.13 6.05
N LEU A 372 15.29 -9.53 5.84
CA LEU A 372 15.03 -8.14 6.21
C LEU A 372 15.19 -7.92 7.72
N LYS A 373 14.57 -8.77 8.55
CA LYS A 373 14.72 -8.71 10.02
C LYS A 373 16.18 -8.85 10.45
N ASN A 374 16.96 -9.70 9.78
CA ASN A 374 18.38 -9.87 10.03
C ASN A 374 19.19 -8.61 9.65
N LYS A 375 18.91 -8.01 8.48
CA LYS A 375 19.54 -6.75 8.04
C LYS A 375 19.36 -5.65 9.09
N LEU A 376 18.17 -5.54 9.66
CA LEU A 376 17.81 -4.55 10.70
C LEU A 376 18.36 -4.87 12.10
N GLY A 377 19.17 -5.93 12.22
CA GLY A 377 19.77 -6.39 13.48
C GLY A 377 18.74 -6.87 14.50
N LEU A 378 17.56 -7.31 14.06
CA LEU A 378 16.48 -7.76 14.95
C LEU A 378 16.65 -9.24 15.34
N LEU A 379 17.15 -10.07 14.43
CA LEU A 379 17.27 -11.51 14.64
C LEU A 379 18.54 -11.87 15.40
N LYS A 380 18.38 -12.75 16.38
CA LYS A 380 19.44 -13.49 17.05
C LYS A 380 19.22 -15.00 16.91
N PRO A 381 20.24 -15.84 17.08
CA PRO A 381 20.10 -17.29 16.95
C PRO A 381 18.96 -17.89 17.80
N GLU A 382 18.75 -17.37 19.02
CA GLU A 382 17.67 -17.82 19.91
C GLU A 382 16.26 -17.58 19.37
N ASN A 383 16.08 -16.58 18.50
CA ASN A 383 14.78 -16.29 17.88
C ASN A 383 14.38 -17.35 16.85
N LEU A 384 15.37 -18.01 16.24
CA LEU A 384 15.15 -19.05 15.22
C LEU A 384 15.09 -20.46 15.80
N MET A 385 15.17 -20.61 17.13
CA MET A 385 15.05 -21.91 17.78
C MET A 385 13.59 -22.25 18.10
N PHE A 386 13.18 -23.47 17.73
CA PHE A 386 11.90 -24.02 18.15
C PHE A 386 11.94 -24.34 19.64
N ARG A 387 11.28 -23.52 20.46
CA ARG A 387 11.05 -23.87 21.87
C ARG A 387 10.12 -25.09 21.89
N LYS A 388 10.61 -26.24 22.39
CA LYS A 388 9.70 -27.31 22.81
C LYS A 388 8.72 -26.71 23.83
N PRO A 389 7.41 -26.99 23.75
CA PRO A 389 6.48 -26.53 24.77
C PRO A 389 6.93 -27.15 26.10
N THR A 390 7.52 -26.32 26.97
CA THR A 390 7.73 -26.70 28.35
C THR A 390 6.37 -26.65 29.02
N ASN A 391 5.85 -27.81 29.44
CA ASN A 391 4.77 -27.90 30.42
C ASN A 391 5.26 -27.32 31.75
N ASN A 392 5.36 -26.00 31.84
CA ASN A 392 5.55 -25.30 33.11
C ASN A 392 4.22 -24.69 33.51
N ASN A 393 3.35 -25.56 34.03
CA ASN A 393 2.17 -25.20 34.83
C ASN A 393 2.55 -24.62 36.22
N ASN A 394 3.68 -23.91 36.34
CA ASN A 394 4.18 -23.40 37.62
C ASN A 394 4.55 -21.90 37.58
N ASN A 395 3.95 -21.11 36.68
CA ASN A 395 3.84 -19.67 36.93
C ASN A 395 2.45 -19.38 37.48
N THR A 396 2.29 -19.57 38.79
CA THR A 396 1.41 -18.68 39.55
C THR A 396 1.99 -17.27 39.42
N SER A 397 1.58 -16.58 38.36
CA SER A 397 1.68 -15.13 38.31
C SER A 397 0.86 -14.62 39.49
N THR A 398 1.54 -14.30 40.58
CA THR A 398 1.01 -13.36 41.56
C THR A 398 0.60 -12.13 40.78
N ILE A 399 -0.71 -12.00 40.59
CA ILE A 399 -1.37 -10.78 40.15
C ILE A 399 -1.07 -9.76 41.24
N ILE A 400 0.04 -9.04 41.08
CA ILE A 400 0.16 -7.75 41.72
C ILE A 400 -0.81 -6.89 40.94
N ASN A 401 -2.00 -6.67 41.52
CA ASN A 401 -2.88 -5.60 41.09
C ASN A 401 -2.02 -4.34 40.98
N PRO A 402 -1.82 -3.76 39.78
CA PRO A 402 -1.48 -2.36 39.73
C PRO A 402 -2.69 -1.69 40.37
N GLY A 403 -2.46 -1.09 41.54
CA GLY A 403 -3.50 -0.34 42.24
C GLY A 403 -4.22 0.55 41.23
N ASN A 404 -5.53 0.59 41.38
CA ASN A 404 -6.42 1.57 40.78
C ASN A 404 -5.81 2.98 40.95
N THR A 405 -4.95 3.38 40.03
CA THR A 405 -4.54 4.77 39.87
C THR A 405 -5.61 5.36 39.01
N ASP A 406 -6.53 6.03 39.69
CA ASP A 406 -7.46 7.03 39.19
C ASP A 406 -7.63 7.02 37.67
N HIS A 407 -8.85 6.73 37.26
CA HIS A 407 -9.51 7.50 36.21
C HIS A 407 -9.35 9.00 36.52
N LYS A 408 -8.16 9.55 36.32
CA LYS A 408 -8.02 10.96 36.04
C LYS A 408 -8.77 11.12 34.74
N ASN A 409 -9.90 11.83 34.88
CA ASN A 409 -10.75 12.32 33.82
C ASN A 409 -9.97 12.40 32.50
N PRO A 410 -10.55 11.92 31.37
CA PRO A 410 -10.01 12.31 30.09
C PRO A 410 -9.85 13.82 30.15
N SER A 411 -8.62 14.30 30.01
CA SER A 411 -8.42 15.70 29.74
C SER A 411 -9.14 15.89 28.42
N VAL A 412 -10.37 16.43 28.51
CA VAL A 412 -11.14 16.87 27.37
C VAL A 412 -10.28 17.95 26.73
N ILE A 413 -9.40 17.53 25.82
CA ILE A 413 -8.95 18.42 24.78
C ILE A 413 -10.23 18.67 24.01
N SER A 414 -10.84 19.83 24.24
CA SER A 414 -11.96 20.33 23.46
C SER A 414 -11.47 20.58 22.02
N GLY A 415 -11.25 19.52 21.27
CA GLY A 415 -11.15 19.57 19.82
C GLY A 415 -12.57 19.50 19.27
N ASN A 416 -12.86 20.29 18.24
CA ASN A 416 -14.09 20.20 17.45
C ASN A 416 -14.14 18.89 16.61
N ASN A 417 -13.65 17.77 17.16
CA ASN A 417 -13.54 16.50 16.50
C ASN A 417 -14.94 15.95 16.26
N SER A 418 -15.32 15.85 15.00
CA SER A 418 -16.67 15.52 14.61
C SER A 418 -16.67 14.55 13.43
N ILE A 419 -17.64 13.64 13.47
CA ILE A 419 -18.05 12.81 12.35
C ILE A 419 -19.25 13.53 11.72
N THR A 420 -19.20 13.81 10.43
CA THR A 420 -20.32 14.40 9.68
C THR A 420 -20.79 13.41 8.63
N ILE A 421 -22.07 13.04 8.63
CA ILE A 421 -22.66 12.23 7.57
C ILE A 421 -23.07 13.16 6.43
N SER A 422 -22.45 12.99 5.27
CA SER A 422 -22.66 13.82 4.08
C SER A 422 -23.83 13.32 3.22
N GLY A 423 -24.16 12.03 3.30
CA GLY A 423 -25.31 11.46 2.61
C GLY A 423 -25.30 9.93 2.60
N ILE A 424 -26.42 9.35 2.18
CA ILE A 424 -26.56 7.91 1.98
C ILE A 424 -26.88 7.65 0.52
N THR A 425 -26.06 6.85 -0.14
CA THR A 425 -26.29 6.36 -1.52
C THR A 425 -26.57 4.87 -1.51
N TYR A 426 -27.00 4.30 -2.63
CA TYR A 426 -27.32 2.88 -2.74
C TYR A 426 -26.72 2.29 -4.00
N ASN A 427 -26.41 0.99 -3.95
CA ASN A 427 -26.10 0.24 -5.16
C ASN A 427 -27.36 0.06 -6.04
N ASN A 428 -27.18 -0.41 -7.27
CA ASN A 428 -28.26 -0.47 -8.27
C ASN A 428 -29.47 -1.31 -7.83
N ASP A 429 -29.25 -2.42 -7.10
CA ASP A 429 -30.33 -3.29 -6.61
C ASP A 429 -30.84 -2.92 -5.21
N LYS A 430 -30.34 -1.81 -4.64
CA LYS A 430 -30.73 -1.24 -3.34
C LYS A 430 -30.56 -2.19 -2.15
N LYS A 431 -29.78 -3.27 -2.30
CA LYS A 431 -29.45 -4.18 -1.19
C LYS A 431 -28.29 -3.68 -0.34
N VAL A 432 -27.57 -2.67 -0.82
CA VAL A 432 -26.43 -2.09 -0.13
C VAL A 432 -26.59 -0.58 -0.08
N ALA A 433 -26.45 -0.02 1.11
CA ALA A 433 -26.40 1.42 1.34
C ALA A 433 -24.96 1.85 1.62
N PHE A 434 -24.52 2.98 1.07
CA PHE A 434 -23.23 3.58 1.39
C PHE A 434 -23.47 4.81 2.24
N ILE A 435 -23.05 4.75 3.50
CA ILE A 435 -23.07 5.90 4.40
C ILE A 435 -21.79 6.70 4.15
N ASN A 436 -21.93 7.80 3.43
CA ASN A 436 -20.83 8.69 3.09
C ASN A 436 -20.69 9.77 4.15
N GLY A 437 -19.47 10.03 4.58
CA GLY A 437 -19.20 11.04 5.58
C GLY A 437 -17.78 11.55 5.56
N LYS A 438 -17.52 12.43 6.51
CA LYS A 438 -16.22 13.06 6.70
C LYS A 438 -15.93 13.21 8.18
N VAL A 439 -14.70 12.93 8.57
CA VAL A 439 -14.15 13.34 9.86
C VAL A 439 -13.53 14.73 9.75
N SER A 440 -13.62 15.52 10.83
CA SER A 440 -13.12 16.89 10.86
C SER A 440 -11.60 17.01 10.64
N ASP A 441 -10.86 15.93 10.85
CA ASP A 441 -9.41 15.89 10.74
C ASP A 441 -8.96 15.23 9.42
N PRO A 442 -8.33 15.98 8.51
CA PRO A 442 -7.87 15.42 7.25
C PRO A 442 -6.70 14.43 7.38
N ALA A 443 -5.94 14.43 8.48
CA ALA A 443 -4.80 13.52 8.66
C ALA A 443 -5.19 12.15 9.22
N ALA A 444 -6.48 11.92 9.46
CA ALA A 444 -7.07 10.60 9.70
C ALA A 444 -6.98 9.64 8.49
N GLU A 445 -6.58 10.15 7.32
CA GLU A 445 -6.38 9.40 6.08
C GLU A 445 -5.45 8.18 6.29
N GLY A 446 -5.93 6.99 5.92
CA GLY A 446 -5.27 5.70 6.10
C GLY A 446 -5.14 5.25 7.56
N SER A 447 -5.30 6.16 8.52
CA SER A 447 -4.99 5.93 9.94
C SER A 447 -6.19 5.73 10.83
N MET A 448 -7.42 5.99 10.38
CA MET A 448 -8.62 5.84 11.21
C MET A 448 -9.59 4.81 10.63
N ILE A 449 -10.15 3.97 11.51
CA ILE A 449 -11.19 3.00 11.16
C ILE A 449 -12.53 3.51 11.65
N MET A 450 -13.46 3.64 10.72
CA MET A 450 -14.87 3.87 11.00
C MET A 450 -15.57 2.52 11.16
N THR A 451 -16.28 2.33 12.27
CA THR A 451 -17.07 1.12 12.56
C THR A 451 -18.55 1.44 12.57
N ALA A 452 -19.33 0.69 11.78
CA ALA A 452 -20.78 0.69 11.89
C ALA A 452 -21.26 -0.47 12.77
N THR A 453 -22.10 -0.15 13.74
CA THR A 453 -22.77 -1.09 14.63
C THR A 453 -24.28 -0.92 14.53
N SER A 454 -25.02 -2.00 14.75
CA SER A 454 -26.47 -1.90 14.94
C SER A 454 -26.73 -1.11 16.22
N ALA A 455 -27.42 0.03 16.13
CA ALA A 455 -27.74 0.84 17.31
C ALA A 455 -28.65 0.09 18.31
N ASN A 456 -29.39 -0.92 17.83
CA ASN A 456 -30.30 -1.71 18.65
C ASN A 456 -29.58 -2.83 19.42
N THR A 457 -28.60 -3.49 18.80
CA THR A 457 -27.94 -4.68 19.37
C THR A 457 -26.49 -4.45 19.80
N GLY A 458 -25.87 -3.33 19.37
CA GLY A 458 -24.44 -3.06 19.54
C GLY A 458 -23.53 -3.93 18.68
N LYS A 459 -24.07 -4.87 17.88
CA LYS A 459 -23.28 -5.79 17.06
C LYS A 459 -22.59 -5.03 15.91
N LYS A 460 -21.28 -5.25 15.73
CA LYS A 460 -20.51 -4.79 14.56
C LYS A 460 -21.15 -5.32 13.28
N ILE A 461 -21.37 -4.41 12.33
CA ILE A 461 -21.88 -4.72 11.00
C ILE A 461 -20.71 -4.73 10.01
N THR A 462 -19.98 -3.61 9.92
CA THR A 462 -18.87 -3.44 8.97
C THR A 462 -17.88 -2.37 9.46
N THR A 463 -16.78 -2.20 8.73
CA THR A 463 -15.78 -1.14 8.93
C THR A 463 -15.40 -0.50 7.60
N ALA A 464 -14.85 0.71 7.65
CA ALA A 464 -14.24 1.40 6.52
C ALA A 464 -13.00 2.18 7.00
N VAL A 465 -11.99 2.29 6.13
CA VAL A 465 -10.83 3.16 6.37
C VAL A 465 -11.17 4.58 5.94
N VAL A 466 -10.76 5.57 6.72
CA VAL A 466 -10.84 6.97 6.31
C VAL A 466 -9.83 7.22 5.18
N GLY A 467 -10.30 7.74 4.06
CA GLY A 467 -9.49 8.15 2.92
C GLY A 467 -9.11 9.63 2.93
N GLY A 468 -8.75 10.11 1.76
CA GLY A 468 -8.22 11.44 1.48
C GLY A 468 -9.03 12.56 2.08
N LYS A 469 -8.35 13.49 2.77
CA LYS A 469 -8.97 14.68 3.39
C LYS A 469 -10.07 14.33 4.39
N GLY A 470 -9.98 13.17 5.05
CA GLY A 470 -10.88 12.73 6.11
C GLY A 470 -12.20 12.13 5.61
N VAL A 471 -12.33 11.79 4.32
CA VAL A 471 -13.57 11.24 3.75
C VAL A 471 -13.68 9.74 4.02
N PHE A 472 -14.88 9.23 4.29
CA PHE A 472 -15.13 7.79 4.39
C PHE A 472 -16.43 7.39 3.69
N ALA A 473 -16.50 6.12 3.29
CA ALA A 473 -17.72 5.48 2.81
C ALA A 473 -17.89 4.14 3.53
N ILE A 474 -18.92 4.03 4.37
CA ILE A 474 -19.24 2.77 5.05
C ILE A 474 -20.30 2.03 4.24
N GLU A 475 -19.95 0.84 3.76
CA GLU A 475 -20.88 -0.02 3.07
C GLU A 475 -21.73 -0.86 4.04
N LEU A 476 -23.04 -0.64 4.03
CA LEU A 476 -24.01 -1.28 4.91
C LEU A 476 -24.92 -2.24 4.13
N PRO A 477 -24.84 -3.55 4.37
CA PRO A 477 -25.81 -4.51 3.86
C PRO A 477 -27.21 -4.24 4.43
N MET A 478 -28.22 -4.18 3.57
CA MET A 478 -29.61 -3.95 3.97
C MET A 478 -30.29 -5.28 4.27
N THR A 479 -30.44 -5.61 5.56
CA THR A 479 -31.15 -6.82 6.00
C THR A 479 -32.61 -6.56 6.41
N ASN A 480 -32.97 -5.30 6.65
CA ASN A 480 -34.29 -4.86 7.10
C ASN A 480 -34.75 -3.61 6.33
N GLU A 481 -36.06 -3.32 6.36
CA GLU A 481 -36.60 -2.08 5.77
C GLU A 481 -36.00 -0.82 6.41
N VAL A 482 -35.65 -0.88 7.70
CA VAL A 482 -35.03 0.22 8.43
C VAL A 482 -33.92 -0.32 9.33
N GLN A 483 -32.75 0.32 9.28
CA GLN A 483 -31.61 0.02 10.15
C GLN A 483 -31.15 1.30 10.85
N ASN A 484 -31.20 1.31 12.18
CA ASN A 484 -30.54 2.34 12.99
C ASN A 484 -29.08 1.94 13.16
N VAL A 485 -28.17 2.77 12.68
CA VAL A 485 -26.73 2.48 12.65
C VAL A 485 -26.00 3.51 13.48
N LYS A 486 -25.19 3.03 14.43
CA LYS A 486 -24.26 3.86 15.20
C LYS A 486 -22.88 3.75 14.57
N ILE A 487 -22.29 4.88 14.25
CA ILE A 487 -20.97 5.03 13.64
C ILE A 487 -20.01 5.56 14.70
N THR A 488 -18.90 4.85 14.88
CA THR A 488 -17.81 5.18 15.80
C THR A 488 -16.47 5.15 15.07
N SER A 489 -15.47 5.83 15.56
CA SER A 489 -14.07 5.65 15.17
C SER A 489 -13.30 4.83 16.22
N ASP A 490 -12.11 4.37 15.87
CA ASP A 490 -11.12 3.82 16.80
C ASP A 490 -10.33 4.89 17.58
N ASP A 491 -10.54 6.17 17.25
CA ASP A 491 -10.16 7.32 18.08
C ASP A 491 -11.38 7.78 18.91
N ASP A 492 -11.28 7.66 20.23
CA ASP A 492 -12.36 7.97 21.18
C ASP A 492 -12.67 9.46 21.36
N SER A 493 -11.83 10.35 20.80
CA SER A 493 -12.07 11.79 20.81
C SER A 493 -13.17 12.24 19.82
N TYR A 494 -13.62 11.35 18.93
CA TYR A 494 -14.74 11.64 18.02
C TYR A 494 -16.05 11.12 18.62
N ALA A 495 -17.00 12.03 18.77
CA ALA A 495 -18.33 11.67 19.21
C ALA A 495 -19.02 10.74 18.19
N ALA A 496 -19.57 9.63 18.68
CA ALA A 496 -20.33 8.70 17.86
C ALA A 496 -21.56 9.36 17.22
N VAL A 497 -21.86 9.01 15.98
CA VAL A 497 -23.03 9.51 15.26
C VAL A 497 -23.98 8.37 14.95
N THR A 498 -25.26 8.56 15.25
CA THR A 498 -26.31 7.60 14.89
C THR A 498 -27.08 8.13 13.69
N THR A 499 -27.30 7.28 12.69
CA THR A 499 -28.11 7.58 11.52
C THR A 499 -29.12 6.47 11.25
N LYS A 500 -30.23 6.84 10.60
CA LYS A 500 -31.27 5.91 10.16
C LYS A 500 -31.07 5.64 8.67
N VAL A 501 -30.95 4.38 8.30
CA VAL A 501 -30.85 3.93 6.90
C VAL A 501 -32.11 3.18 6.54
N GLU A 502 -32.82 3.62 5.51
CA GLU A 502 -34.08 3.05 5.07
C GLU A 502 -33.90 2.36 3.71
N ALA A 503 -34.40 1.14 3.57
CA ALA A 503 -34.45 0.49 2.28
C ALA A 503 -35.40 1.28 1.37
N ILE A 504 -34.91 1.70 0.20
CA ILE A 504 -35.78 2.36 -0.77
C ILE A 504 -36.72 1.30 -1.33
N LYS A 505 -38.03 1.41 -1.05
CA LYS A 505 -39.05 0.55 -1.66
C LYS A 505 -38.87 0.57 -3.18
N ALA A 506 -38.76 -0.59 -3.82
CA ALA A 506 -38.79 -0.66 -5.27
C ALA A 506 -40.13 -0.08 -5.74
N ASP A 507 -40.10 0.87 -6.68
CA ASP A 507 -41.32 1.32 -7.33
C ASP A 507 -42.01 0.08 -7.90
N LYS A 508 -43.29 -0.12 -7.55
CA LYS A 508 -44.07 -1.22 -8.10
C LYS A 508 -43.97 -1.14 -9.62
N PRO A 509 -43.72 -2.26 -10.34
CA PRO A 509 -43.84 -2.25 -11.78
C PRO A 509 -45.23 -1.72 -12.12
N VAL A 510 -45.31 -0.68 -12.94
CA VAL A 510 -46.57 -0.26 -13.55
C VAL A 510 -46.98 -1.41 -14.45
N VAL A 511 -47.86 -2.28 -13.94
CA VAL A 511 -48.53 -3.29 -14.77
C VAL A 511 -49.48 -2.51 -15.67
N ASN A 512 -49.08 -2.37 -16.92
CA ASN A 512 -49.93 -1.80 -17.96
C ASN A 512 -51.00 -2.84 -18.32
N THR A 513 -52.09 -2.88 -17.55
CA THR A 513 -53.27 -3.67 -17.90
C THR A 513 -54.11 -2.89 -18.90
N ASP A 514 -53.83 -3.04 -20.19
CA ASP A 514 -54.75 -2.63 -21.25
C ASP A 514 -54.57 -3.52 -22.49
N GLN A 515 -55.11 -4.75 -22.43
CA GLN A 515 -55.63 -5.46 -23.59
C GLN A 515 -56.71 -6.45 -23.13
N ASN A 516 -57.97 -6.01 -23.17
CA ASN A 516 -59.15 -6.76 -23.65
C ASN A 516 -60.44 -6.13 -23.12
N ASN A 517 -61.04 -5.22 -23.90
CA ASN A 517 -62.48 -5.28 -24.12
C ASN A 517 -62.88 -4.55 -25.40
N LYS A 518 -63.33 -5.33 -26.38
CA LYS A 518 -64.06 -4.88 -27.58
C LYS A 518 -65.55 -4.86 -27.26
N GLN A 519 -66.25 -3.93 -27.93
CA GLN A 519 -67.72 -3.77 -28.02
C GLN A 519 -68.35 -3.20 -26.73
N ASN A 520 -69.05 -2.07 -26.73
CA ASN A 520 -70.13 -1.69 -27.65
C ASN A 520 -70.40 -0.16 -27.64
N SER A 521 -71.01 0.29 -28.74
CA SER A 521 -71.68 1.58 -29.01
C SER A 521 -72.34 2.27 -27.80
N SER A 522 -72.43 3.59 -27.65
CA SER A 522 -73.03 4.57 -28.58
C SER A 522 -73.06 5.98 -27.95
N THR A 523 -73.09 6.98 -28.84
CA THR A 523 -73.68 8.34 -28.72
C THR A 523 -73.00 9.47 -27.93
N GLU A 524 -72.61 10.47 -28.74
CA GLU A 524 -72.84 11.92 -28.65
C GLU A 524 -71.89 12.87 -27.88
N LYS A 525 -71.25 13.71 -28.72
CA LYS A 525 -71.24 15.18 -28.76
C LYS A 525 -70.01 15.95 -28.24
N GLN A 526 -69.38 16.57 -29.25
CA GLN A 526 -68.98 17.98 -29.37
C GLN A 526 -67.81 18.54 -28.55
N THR A 527 -66.70 18.75 -29.28
CA THR A 527 -65.93 20.01 -29.42
C THR A 527 -65.84 20.94 -28.21
N ASN A 528 -64.63 21.13 -27.65
CA ASN A 528 -63.81 22.32 -27.93
C ASN A 528 -62.42 22.28 -27.26
N LYS A 529 -61.50 23.03 -27.89
CA LYS A 529 -60.13 23.38 -27.50
C LYS A 529 -59.93 23.72 -26.00
N GLN A 530 -58.83 23.27 -25.40
CA GLN A 530 -57.68 24.14 -25.07
C GLN A 530 -56.55 23.34 -24.39
N ASN A 531 -55.33 23.55 -24.90
CA ASN A 531 -54.07 23.19 -24.26
C ASN A 531 -53.92 23.93 -22.93
N ASN A 532 -53.55 23.22 -21.87
CA ASN A 532 -52.78 23.81 -20.78
C ASN A 532 -51.74 22.80 -20.28
N SER A 533 -50.48 23.20 -20.40
CA SER A 533 -49.31 22.57 -19.79
C SER A 533 -49.26 23.03 -18.34
N VAL A 534 -49.28 22.08 -17.39
CA VAL A 534 -49.01 22.33 -15.98
C VAL A 534 -47.75 21.56 -15.59
N LYS A 535 -46.79 22.33 -15.08
CA LYS A 535 -45.63 21.87 -14.32
C LYS A 535 -46.12 21.54 -12.91
N ASP A 536 -45.85 20.33 -12.43
CA ASP A 536 -46.02 20.01 -11.00
C ASP A 536 -44.66 20.12 -10.29
N GLU A 537 -44.52 21.19 -9.51
CA GLU A 537 -43.59 21.32 -8.40
C GLU A 537 -44.18 20.59 -7.18
N VAL A 538 -43.42 19.68 -6.57
CA VAL A 538 -43.80 19.05 -5.30
C VAL A 538 -43.19 19.85 -4.15
N ASN A 539 -44.09 20.43 -3.35
CA ASN A 539 -43.82 21.11 -2.08
C ASN A 539 -43.20 20.16 -1.05
N ILE A 540 -42.11 20.60 -0.40
CA ILE A 540 -41.63 20.03 0.87
C ILE A 540 -41.90 21.05 1.97
N THR A 541 -42.78 20.69 2.90
CA THR A 541 -43.09 21.45 4.11
C THR A 541 -42.02 21.19 5.17
N LEU A 542 -41.28 22.23 5.56
CA LEU A 542 -40.38 22.22 6.72
C LEU A 542 -41.05 22.97 7.88
N ASN A 543 -41.31 22.26 8.98
CA ASN A 543 -41.61 22.89 10.26
C ASN A 543 -40.28 23.15 11.00
N THR A 544 -39.92 24.43 11.12
CA THR A 544 -38.93 24.88 12.10
C THR A 544 -39.51 26.07 12.86
N GLU A 545 -39.68 25.90 14.17
CA GLU A 545 -40.07 26.98 15.07
C GLU A 545 -38.96 28.03 15.19
N LYS A 546 -39.42 29.28 15.22
CA LYS A 546 -38.67 30.53 15.37
C LYS A 546 -37.86 30.58 16.66
N GLN A 547 -36.69 31.19 16.60
CA GLN A 547 -36.40 32.37 17.42
C GLN A 547 -35.58 33.39 16.60
N ALA A 548 -36.11 34.60 16.53
CA ALA A 548 -35.51 35.75 15.88
C ALA A 548 -34.68 36.54 16.89
N ASN A 549 -33.57 37.12 16.44
CA ASN A 549 -33.24 38.49 16.81
C ASN A 549 -32.33 39.17 15.77
N SER A 550 -32.62 40.46 15.63
CA SER A 550 -32.26 41.41 14.59
C SER A 550 -30.89 42.08 14.78
N ALA A 551 -30.22 42.43 13.68
CA ALA A 551 -29.59 43.76 13.52
C ALA A 551 -29.24 44.05 12.05
N LYS A 552 -29.77 45.17 11.54
CA LYS A 552 -29.49 45.79 10.23
C LYS A 552 -28.14 46.51 10.25
N LYS A 553 -27.39 46.50 9.13
CA LYS A 553 -26.89 47.73 8.46
C LYS A 553 -26.28 47.47 7.08
N ASN A 554 -26.63 48.37 6.15
CA ASN A 554 -26.18 48.59 4.76
C ASN A 554 -24.63 48.51 4.61
N THR A 555 -24.03 48.24 3.44
CA THR A 555 -24.03 49.13 2.24
C THR A 555 -23.31 48.48 1.03
N GLN A 556 -23.89 48.68 -0.16
CA GLN A 556 -23.37 48.78 -1.54
C GLN A 556 -22.44 47.72 -2.19
N VAL A 557 -23.07 46.96 -3.10
CA VAL A 557 -22.82 46.83 -4.56
C VAL A 557 -21.49 47.35 -5.13
N VAL A 558 -20.69 46.43 -5.66
CA VAL A 558 -19.96 46.60 -6.93
C VAL A 558 -20.13 45.33 -7.76
N SER A 559 -20.73 45.48 -8.94
CA SER A 559 -20.98 44.46 -9.94
C SER A 559 -19.73 44.18 -10.78
N LYS A 560 -19.35 42.91 -10.92
CA LYS A 560 -18.52 42.44 -12.05
C LYS A 560 -18.96 41.04 -12.48
N ASN A 561 -19.28 40.95 -13.76
CA ASN A 561 -19.74 39.78 -14.49
C ASN A 561 -18.75 38.61 -14.38
N ILE A 562 -19.25 37.43 -13.98
CA ILE A 562 -18.60 36.15 -14.26
C ILE A 562 -19.68 35.23 -14.83
N ASN A 563 -19.48 34.82 -16.09
CA ASN A 563 -20.27 33.80 -16.77
C ASN A 563 -20.17 32.48 -16.00
N SER A 564 -21.32 31.93 -15.61
CA SER A 564 -21.46 30.57 -15.09
C SER A 564 -21.65 29.60 -16.24
N GLU A 565 -20.56 29.06 -16.79
CA GLU A 565 -20.65 27.79 -17.50
C GLU A 565 -20.84 26.66 -16.49
N LYS A 566 -22.06 26.13 -16.43
CA LYS A 566 -22.36 24.82 -15.83
C LYS A 566 -21.62 23.76 -16.63
N THR A 567 -20.47 23.29 -16.14
CA THR A 567 -19.89 22.03 -16.60
C THR A 567 -20.64 20.88 -15.93
N THR A 568 -21.60 20.30 -16.64
CA THR A 568 -22.20 19.02 -16.27
C THR A 568 -21.18 17.93 -16.55
N VAL A 569 -20.59 17.34 -15.51
CA VAL A 569 -19.80 16.12 -15.65
C VAL A 569 -20.77 14.94 -15.78
N THR A 570 -21.12 14.59 -17.01
CA THR A 570 -21.68 13.27 -17.32
C THR A 570 -20.54 12.26 -17.32
N ASN A 571 -20.55 11.36 -16.35
CA ASN A 571 -19.72 10.17 -16.33
C ASN A 571 -20.36 9.12 -17.25
N PRO A 572 -19.80 8.75 -18.41
CA PRO A 572 -20.30 7.62 -19.18
C PRO A 572 -19.88 6.32 -18.48
N VAL A 573 -20.82 5.67 -17.79
CA VAL A 573 -20.67 4.30 -17.30
C VAL A 573 -20.61 3.37 -18.52
N TYR A 574 -19.43 2.86 -18.84
CA TYR A 574 -19.27 1.76 -19.78
C TYR A 574 -19.56 0.44 -19.07
N LYS A 575 -20.58 -0.28 -19.54
CA LYS A 575 -20.85 -1.67 -19.15
C LYS A 575 -19.75 -2.57 -19.69
N SER A 576 -18.88 -3.09 -18.83
CA SER A 576 -18.15 -4.33 -19.12
C SER A 576 -19.07 -5.52 -18.80
N ALA A 577 -19.59 -6.17 -19.83
CA ALA A 577 -20.29 -7.43 -19.67
C ALA A 577 -19.26 -8.56 -19.51
N ILE A 578 -18.90 -8.90 -18.28
CA ILE A 578 -18.11 -10.10 -17.99
C ILE A 578 -19.06 -11.31 -18.07
N LYS A 579 -18.90 -12.11 -19.14
CA LYS A 579 -19.54 -13.43 -19.23
C LYS A 579 -18.73 -14.43 -18.42
N THR A 580 -19.24 -14.84 -17.27
CA THR A 580 -18.75 -16.01 -16.53
C THR A 580 -19.16 -17.28 -17.28
N ASN A 581 -18.19 -18.07 -17.74
CA ASN A 581 -18.42 -19.48 -18.08
C ASN A 581 -17.41 -20.32 -17.30
N TYR A 582 -17.91 -20.95 -16.23
CA TYR A 582 -17.21 -21.97 -15.48
C TYR A 582 -17.87 -23.31 -15.79
N GLN A 583 -17.26 -24.15 -16.64
CA GLN A 583 -17.46 -25.60 -16.63
C GLN A 583 -16.17 -26.30 -17.07
N GLY A 584 -15.86 -27.39 -16.37
CA GLY A 584 -14.56 -28.03 -16.33
C GLY A 584 -14.23 -29.00 -17.46
N LYS A 585 -12.94 -29.37 -17.45
CA LYS A 585 -12.26 -30.54 -18.03
C LYS A 585 -12.71 -31.03 -19.41
N ASN A 586 -11.79 -30.91 -20.39
CA ASN A 586 -11.23 -32.09 -21.07
C ASN A 586 -9.93 -31.75 -21.83
N VAL A 587 -9.03 -32.73 -21.83
CA VAL A 587 -7.77 -32.81 -22.58
C VAL A 587 -8.07 -32.90 -24.08
N ILE A 588 -7.23 -32.30 -24.95
CA ILE A 588 -6.67 -32.88 -26.20
C ILE A 588 -5.82 -31.83 -26.95
N THR A 589 -4.64 -32.28 -27.37
CA THR A 589 -3.65 -31.68 -28.30
C THR A 589 -4.20 -31.48 -29.72
N THR A 590 -3.76 -30.45 -30.47
CA THR A 590 -3.01 -30.51 -31.77
C THR A 590 -3.03 -29.20 -32.58
N SER A 591 -1.85 -28.84 -33.10
CA SER A 591 -1.45 -28.30 -34.43
C SER A 591 -2.28 -27.30 -35.26
N HIS A 592 -1.55 -26.26 -35.70
CA HIS A 592 -1.39 -25.65 -37.04
C HIS A 592 -2.58 -25.05 -37.85
N ASP A 593 -2.19 -23.93 -38.48
CA ASP A 593 -2.58 -23.39 -39.79
C ASP A 593 -3.85 -22.54 -39.99
N SER A 594 -3.55 -21.24 -40.13
CA SER A 594 -3.72 -20.46 -41.36
C SER A 594 -5.07 -19.82 -41.71
N ALA A 595 -4.89 -18.73 -42.48
CA ALA A 595 -5.79 -18.09 -43.44
C ALA A 595 -6.62 -16.87 -42.97
N ALA A 596 -6.16 -15.74 -43.51
CA ALA A 596 -6.88 -14.50 -43.75
C ALA A 596 -8.21 -14.71 -44.50
N HIS A 597 -9.14 -13.74 -44.41
CA HIS A 597 -9.89 -13.24 -45.56
C HIS A 597 -10.35 -11.79 -45.33
N ALA A 598 -10.33 -11.04 -46.42
CA ALA A 598 -10.49 -9.59 -46.56
C ALA A 598 -11.95 -9.12 -46.63
N VAL A 599 -12.17 -7.82 -46.38
CA VAL A 599 -13.18 -7.04 -47.12
C VAL A 599 -12.58 -5.69 -47.50
N ALA A 600 -12.77 -5.35 -48.77
CA ALA A 600 -12.21 -4.23 -49.50
C ALA A 600 -13.08 -2.96 -49.44
N GLN A 601 -12.45 -1.79 -49.59
CA GLN A 601 -13.03 -0.65 -50.30
C GLN A 601 -11.97 0.02 -51.21
N LYS A 602 -12.29 0.02 -52.52
CA LYS A 602 -11.75 0.81 -53.65
C LYS A 602 -11.97 2.33 -53.39
N SER A 603 -11.37 3.32 -54.04
CA SER A 603 -10.28 3.56 -55.01
C SER A 603 -10.11 5.11 -55.05
N ASN A 604 -8.94 5.73 -55.29
CA ASN A 604 -8.51 6.15 -56.63
C ASN A 604 -7.12 6.82 -56.59
N ASN A 605 -6.24 6.33 -57.46
CA ASN A 605 -5.25 7.00 -58.34
C ASN A 605 -4.51 8.28 -57.89
N ASN A 606 -3.18 8.20 -57.85
CA ASN A 606 -2.35 8.65 -58.99
C ASN A 606 -0.90 8.12 -58.92
N ALA A 607 -0.39 7.75 -60.09
CA ALA A 607 0.87 7.06 -60.33
C ALA A 607 2.06 8.01 -60.61
N LYS A 608 3.28 7.57 -60.28
CA LYS A 608 4.49 7.89 -61.08
C LYS A 608 5.63 6.88 -60.86
N VAL A 609 5.65 5.88 -61.73
CA VAL A 609 6.75 5.33 -62.56
C VAL A 609 8.22 5.31 -62.03
N LEU A 610 8.70 4.05 -61.88
CA LEU A 610 10.05 3.40 -61.88
C LEU A 610 11.00 3.81 -63.04
N PRO A 611 12.34 3.49 -63.07
CA PRO A 611 12.94 2.12 -63.10
C PRO A 611 14.25 1.93 -62.28
N LYS A 612 14.47 0.79 -61.61
CA LYS A 612 15.06 -0.52 -61.99
C LYS A 612 16.58 -0.58 -62.27
N THR A 613 17.13 -1.71 -61.79
CA THR A 613 18.34 -2.48 -62.15
C THR A 613 19.46 -2.42 -61.08
N GLY A 614 20.07 -3.52 -60.62
CA GLY A 614 19.89 -4.95 -60.86
C GLY A 614 21.08 -5.74 -60.27
N THR A 615 20.81 -6.97 -59.79
CA THR A 615 21.69 -8.18 -59.77
C THR A 615 23.03 -8.15 -59.04
N LYS A 616 23.58 -9.21 -58.43
CA LYS A 616 23.23 -10.57 -57.93
C LYS A 616 24.61 -11.17 -57.48
N GLU A 617 24.57 -12.31 -56.77
CA GLU A 617 25.67 -13.29 -56.57
C GLU A 617 26.69 -12.99 -55.45
N ASN A 618 27.25 -13.93 -54.67
CA ASN A 618 26.99 -15.36 -54.36
C ASN A 618 28.01 -15.80 -53.28
N ILE A 619 27.68 -16.90 -52.57
CA ILE A 619 28.60 -17.94 -52.02
C ILE A 619 29.30 -17.74 -50.64
N VAL A 620 28.70 -18.39 -49.63
CA VAL A 620 29.20 -19.51 -48.77
C VAL A 620 30.53 -19.40 -47.97
N ALA A 621 30.32 -19.46 -46.63
CA ALA A 621 31.03 -20.18 -45.54
C ALA A 621 32.48 -19.81 -45.13
N LEU A 622 32.69 -19.57 -43.83
CA LEU A 622 33.11 -20.62 -42.88
C LEU A 622 33.07 -20.09 -41.42
N PHE A 623 32.78 -21.00 -40.48
CA PHE A 623 32.87 -20.83 -39.02
C PHE A 623 34.31 -20.59 -38.55
N GLY A 624 34.50 -19.83 -37.47
CA GLY A 624 35.78 -19.77 -36.76
C GLY A 624 35.79 -18.85 -35.54
N LEU A 625 35.93 -19.46 -34.37
CA LEU A 625 35.82 -18.94 -33.00
C LEU A 625 37.13 -18.30 -32.49
N ALA A 626 37.02 -17.63 -31.33
CA ALA A 626 38.06 -17.34 -30.30
C ALA A 626 38.95 -16.09 -30.52
N ILE A 627 38.81 -15.00 -29.72
CA ILE A 627 39.16 -14.74 -28.30
C ILE A 627 40.68 -14.50 -28.09
N THR A 628 40.98 -13.46 -27.30
CA THR A 628 42.12 -13.18 -26.37
C THR A 628 43.01 -12.00 -26.76
N SER A 629 42.93 -10.89 -26.00
CA SER A 629 43.90 -10.38 -25.00
C SER A 629 45.28 -10.05 -25.62
N THR A 630 45.97 -8.96 -25.29
CA THR A 630 46.53 -8.66 -23.97
C THR A 630 47.20 -7.27 -24.01
N THR A 631 47.39 -6.71 -22.81
CA THR A 631 47.83 -5.37 -22.43
C THR A 631 49.34 -5.09 -22.60
N ALA A 632 49.63 -3.78 -22.71
CA ALA A 632 50.77 -3.03 -22.16
C ALA A 632 52.02 -2.80 -23.03
N LEU A 633 52.34 -1.52 -23.29
CA LEU A 633 53.72 -1.01 -23.23
C LEU A 633 53.77 0.52 -22.99
N PHE A 634 54.41 0.86 -21.86
CA PHE A 634 55.26 2.00 -21.51
C PHE A 634 55.46 3.17 -22.49
N GLY A 635 55.58 4.39 -21.94
CA GLY A 635 56.43 5.42 -22.55
C GLY A 635 56.13 6.87 -22.22
N LEU A 636 56.71 7.36 -21.13
CA LEU A 636 56.75 8.74 -20.64
C LEU A 636 57.38 9.74 -21.65
N ALA A 637 56.77 10.91 -21.89
CA ALA A 637 57.47 12.10 -22.40
C ALA A 637 56.79 13.43 -22.01
N LEU A 638 57.36 14.06 -20.97
CA LEU A 638 57.69 15.50 -20.85
C LEU A 638 56.72 16.58 -21.38
N ARG A 639 56.01 17.21 -20.44
CA ARG A 639 56.23 18.60 -19.96
C ARG A 639 56.36 19.74 -21.00
N LYS A 640 55.34 20.59 -21.10
CA LYS A 640 55.38 22.08 -21.09
C LYS A 640 53.95 22.63 -21.03
N LYS A 641 53.53 23.24 -19.91
CA LYS A 641 53.26 24.70 -19.79
C LYS A 641 52.67 25.31 -21.07
N ASN A 642 51.35 25.46 -21.14
CA ASN A 642 50.61 26.62 -20.63
C ASN A 642 49.19 26.21 -20.27
#